data_AF-A0AAU3U0E2-F1
#
_entry.id   AF-A0AAU3U0E2-F1
#
_cell.length_a   1.000
_cell.length_b   1.000
_cell.length_c   1.000
_cell.angle_alpha   90.00
_cell.angle_beta   90.00
_cell.angle_gamma   90.00
#
_symmetry.space_group_name_H-M   'P 1'
#
loop_
_entity.id
_entity.type
_entity.pdbx_description
1 polymer ?
#
loop_
_entity_poly.entity_id
_entity_poly.type
_entity_poly.pdbx_seq_one_letter_code
_entity_poly.pdbx_strand_id
1 'polypeptide(L)'
;MTISDHLGPREDVVDALRAELLGPAPAGKPLDRDSFDNWEEARGPWVDPESGEEVLDRDPLVRYGVGVLYPAERTTQPADEEHTVIAGLMDGDGELDEKVFEGLQEAAQRTVGGPPEDDDFDLAGANDRRPSTMGLSFMLAGGSGAALRIVFTGGRYRRQNVRVAGDPRRWWVRSPVIAVWELPADDIATPGRVLRKSQPDADASRGIDGLDLELIVNVRSHQDGRLITVALVNRTAPGTQPLDAVSLFQAEMTVEPQGGWLAPYPEAAEAEAHPDDASFNLLYREARTFAVGHGCAADWARPTEGRAAWAKADPLPWYEAPSITPDIRQNGSPLTVSMEQLAGDGPGGPERLEQVVGAYAEWIEGLAEKATGLDERFRPTAAQHIEGCRKALARMREGLELVRDDRSDVGRAFRMANRAMLRQQLRSGAAVRPTRSANGRFEVEGAQPDEDAARRNGKGNWRAFQIAFLLAAIPSSADPLHGDREAVDLIYFPTGGGKTEAYLGLSAFSMLLRRLRDPGDASVTVLMRYTLRLLTAQQFLRAAALICAIEEVRAQEPDLGDPFSIGIWVGSETTPNSRADAKTALGKLHRGEQDNPFLLLRCPWCAAQMGPVPSQEEDSAPRQSRRKTGRRSGAAVRTPVAGYSEYRGTVRFICPDNECRFSTEDSPLPIYVVDDDLYEQRPTLVIGTVDKFALIAWRPKAQALFGFGTDGSRAYSPPSLIIQDELHLIAGPLGSLTGLYEGVIEELCTDGRGSAPILPKIVASTATIRRHEEQVKALYGRERVHLFPPHGIDASDSFFAVYDRDPDTGTLKPGRRYIGVHAPALGSMQTTQVRTFAALLQAAKDLPEDLRDPWWTLLTFFNSLRELGNSLSLMQSDIPDYLRTVNNRSTTDRTGMRYLNWVEEMTSRLRQDQVPEAIQKLERHHTNDQRAVDACLASSLIEVGIDIPRLSLMAVVGQPKSTSQYIQVTGRVGRRIPGLVVTLYGAGKPRDRSHFERFRSYHERLYAQVEPTSSTPFAPPALDRALRAVAVAYIRQTGPEKLAPWPFPAEGWAAAKELLLDRVRLCDPDEADRTAGILDRMRKEWEAWQPGHWGDFGPTGSDQLLRPLGQYADEKAQSMTWAIPSSMRGVDAECQIEVTSQYAIQEGQS
;
A
#
# COMPACT_ATOMS: atom_id res chain seq x y z
N MET A 1 20.52 -14.18 -14.05
CA MET A 1 19.37 -15.04 -13.75
C MET A 1 18.15 -14.47 -14.43
N THR A 2 17.34 -15.36 -14.98
CA THR A 2 16.06 -15.08 -15.62
C THR A 2 14.92 -15.26 -14.62
N ILE A 3 13.71 -14.79 -14.94
CA ILE A 3 12.51 -14.99 -14.10
C ILE A 3 12.25 -16.48 -13.84
N SER A 4 12.49 -17.34 -14.83
CA SER A 4 12.31 -18.80 -14.72
C SER A 4 13.21 -19.44 -13.65
N ASP A 5 14.42 -18.89 -13.45
CA ASP A 5 15.37 -19.43 -12.46
C ASP A 5 14.85 -19.28 -11.01
N HIS A 6 13.87 -18.40 -10.78
CA HIS A 6 13.32 -18.12 -9.46
C HIS A 6 11.93 -18.75 -9.23
N LEU A 7 11.37 -19.48 -10.21
CA LEU A 7 10.12 -20.21 -10.02
C LEU A 7 10.31 -21.44 -9.14
N GLY A 8 11.36 -22.23 -9.39
CA GLY A 8 11.74 -23.35 -8.52
C GLY A 8 11.89 -22.93 -7.06
N PRO A 9 12.72 -21.91 -6.76
CA PRO A 9 12.83 -21.36 -5.40
C PRO A 9 11.51 -20.93 -4.76
N ARG A 10 10.58 -20.36 -5.53
CA ARG A 10 9.25 -20.00 -5.01
C ARG A 10 8.47 -21.24 -4.61
N GLU A 11 8.45 -22.27 -5.46
CA GLU A 11 7.79 -23.55 -5.15
C GLU A 11 8.43 -24.23 -3.93
N ASP A 12 9.77 -24.24 -3.82
CA ASP A 12 10.47 -24.80 -2.65
C ASP A 12 10.03 -24.13 -1.34
N VAL A 13 9.86 -22.80 -1.34
CA VAL A 13 9.37 -22.04 -0.17
C VAL A 13 7.90 -22.33 0.12
N VAL A 14 7.06 -22.51 -0.91
CA VAL A 14 5.65 -22.89 -0.76
C VAL A 14 5.52 -24.31 -0.21
N ASP A 15 6.33 -25.24 -0.71
CA ASP A 15 6.35 -26.63 -0.27
C ASP A 15 6.83 -26.75 1.17
N ALA A 16 7.84 -25.97 1.57
CA ALA A 16 8.26 -25.89 2.97
C ALA A 16 7.14 -25.38 3.90
N LEU A 17 6.36 -24.38 3.46
CA LEU A 17 5.21 -23.88 4.21
C LEU A 17 4.10 -24.95 4.32
N ARG A 18 3.78 -25.62 3.21
CA ARG A 18 2.79 -26.70 3.16
C ARG A 18 3.21 -27.87 4.05
N ALA A 19 4.46 -28.31 3.96
CA ALA A 19 5.04 -29.36 4.78
C ALA A 19 5.03 -29.01 6.28
N GLU A 20 5.12 -27.71 6.62
CA GLU A 20 5.08 -27.26 8.00
C GLU A 20 3.68 -27.21 8.61
N LEU A 21 2.69 -26.72 7.85
CA LEU A 21 1.38 -26.36 8.39
C LEU A 21 0.28 -27.39 8.07
N LEU A 22 0.29 -27.97 6.88
CA LEU A 22 -0.74 -28.88 6.36
C LEU A 22 -0.26 -30.33 6.37
N GLY A 23 0.95 -30.58 5.85
CA GLY A 23 1.48 -31.92 5.61
C GLY A 23 0.75 -32.66 4.47
N PRO A 24 0.96 -33.98 4.35
CA PRO A 24 2.04 -34.71 5.01
C PRO A 24 3.41 -34.26 4.45
N ALA A 25 4.49 -34.56 5.18
CA ALA A 25 5.85 -34.25 4.72
C ALA A 25 6.72 -35.54 4.69
N PRO A 26 6.37 -36.53 3.85
CA PRO A 26 7.13 -37.78 3.79
C PRO A 26 8.55 -37.50 3.32
N ALA A 27 9.52 -37.71 4.22
CA ALA A 27 10.93 -37.45 3.98
C ALA A 27 11.80 -38.35 4.87
N GLY A 28 13.05 -38.55 4.47
CA GLY A 28 14.04 -39.27 5.27
C GLY A 28 14.10 -40.77 5.02
N LYS A 29 14.51 -41.53 6.06
CA LYS A 29 14.85 -42.95 5.92
C LYS A 29 13.63 -43.85 6.19
N PRO A 30 13.56 -45.04 5.58
CA PRO A 30 12.58 -46.05 5.98
C PRO A 30 12.76 -46.43 7.45
N LEU A 31 11.68 -46.44 8.23
CA LEU A 31 11.67 -46.93 9.60
C LEU A 31 11.62 -48.46 9.60
N ASP A 32 12.79 -49.07 9.37
CA ASP A 32 12.98 -50.52 9.26
C ASP A 32 13.13 -51.26 10.60
N ARG A 33 13.04 -50.52 11.71
CA ARG A 33 13.31 -51.00 13.06
C ARG A 33 12.32 -50.42 14.06
N ASP A 34 12.00 -51.21 15.08
CA ASP A 34 11.11 -50.86 16.19
C ASP A 34 11.87 -50.41 17.46
N SER A 35 13.21 -50.43 17.42
CA SER A 35 14.06 -49.96 18.51
C SER A 35 15.33 -49.26 18.05
N PHE A 36 15.73 -48.23 18.79
CA PHE A 36 16.97 -47.47 18.65
C PHE A 36 17.78 -47.52 19.94
N ASP A 37 19.10 -47.69 19.83
CA ASP A 37 19.98 -47.81 20.99
C ASP A 37 20.18 -46.47 21.71
N ASN A 38 20.11 -45.35 20.98
CA ASN A 38 20.29 -44.01 21.52
C ASN A 38 19.42 -42.96 20.79
N TRP A 39 19.37 -41.77 21.36
CA TRP A 39 18.59 -40.64 20.84
C TRP A 39 19.15 -40.01 19.57
N GLU A 40 20.43 -40.21 19.25
CA GLU A 40 21.01 -39.67 18.02
C GLU A 40 20.55 -40.48 16.81
N GLU A 41 20.49 -41.80 16.94
CA GLU A 41 20.02 -42.71 15.90
C GLU A 41 18.52 -42.59 15.61
N ALA A 42 17.71 -42.29 16.62
CA ALA A 42 16.25 -42.11 16.47
C ALA A 42 15.86 -40.76 15.83
N ARG A 43 16.79 -39.80 15.73
CA ARG A 43 16.51 -38.45 15.21
C ARG A 43 16.55 -38.41 13.68
N GLY A 44 15.44 -38.01 13.09
CA GLY A 44 15.34 -37.67 11.67
C GLY A 44 13.89 -37.71 11.21
N PRO A 45 13.60 -37.22 10.00
CA PRO A 45 12.34 -37.56 9.35
C PRO A 45 12.38 -39.05 8.96
N TRP A 46 11.24 -39.72 9.11
CA TRP A 46 11.08 -41.16 8.88
C TRP A 46 9.89 -41.40 7.95
N VAL A 47 10.01 -42.44 7.12
CA VAL A 47 8.90 -42.93 6.29
C VAL A 47 8.62 -44.39 6.59
N ASP A 48 7.37 -44.79 6.42
CA ASP A 48 6.96 -46.17 6.53
C ASP A 48 7.56 -46.97 5.36
N PRO A 49 8.28 -48.09 5.60
CA PRO A 49 8.99 -48.82 4.56
C PRO A 49 8.09 -49.47 3.51
N GLU A 50 6.82 -49.76 3.85
CA GLU A 50 5.90 -50.44 2.93
C GLU A 50 5.07 -49.44 2.11
N SER A 51 4.50 -48.43 2.77
CA SER A 51 3.61 -47.46 2.15
C SER A 51 4.33 -46.20 1.64
N GLY A 52 5.54 -45.92 2.13
CA GLY A 52 6.25 -44.66 1.88
C GLY A 52 5.63 -43.45 2.58
N GLU A 53 4.62 -43.67 3.43
CA GLU A 53 3.91 -42.62 4.16
C GLU A 53 4.77 -42.03 5.29
N GLU A 54 4.42 -40.82 5.72
CA GLU A 54 5.14 -40.12 6.78
C GLU A 54 5.00 -40.81 8.14
N VAL A 55 6.12 -40.84 8.89
CA VAL A 55 6.14 -41.24 10.30
C VAL A 55 6.57 -40.06 11.17
N LEU A 56 5.74 -39.72 12.16
CA LEU A 56 5.99 -38.64 13.11
C LEU A 56 6.47 -39.17 14.46
N ASP A 57 7.50 -38.53 15.00
CA ASP A 57 8.05 -38.75 16.34
C ASP A 57 7.28 -38.02 17.46
N ARG A 58 6.20 -37.33 17.10
CA ARG A 58 5.39 -36.45 17.95
C ARG A 58 3.93 -36.47 17.53
N ASP A 59 3.07 -35.91 18.37
CA ASP A 59 1.63 -35.91 18.14
C ASP A 59 1.24 -35.08 16.88
N PRO A 60 0.44 -35.66 15.96
CA PRO A 60 0.02 -35.01 14.71
C PRO A 60 -0.69 -33.66 14.90
N LEU A 61 -1.54 -33.50 15.92
CA LEU A 61 -2.21 -32.22 16.23
C LEU A 61 -1.22 -31.16 16.74
N VAL A 62 -0.08 -31.58 17.26
CA VAL A 62 1.05 -30.69 17.56
C VAL A 62 1.84 -30.38 16.30
N ARG A 63 1.81 -31.23 15.25
CA ARG A 63 2.55 -31.01 14.00
C ARG A 63 1.79 -30.14 13.00
N TYR A 64 0.51 -30.41 12.78
CA TYR A 64 -0.29 -29.81 11.72
C TYR A 64 -1.44 -28.98 12.27
N GLY A 65 -1.67 -27.85 11.62
CA GLY A 65 -2.59 -26.81 12.06
C GLY A 65 -3.67 -26.44 11.06
N VAL A 66 -3.48 -26.83 9.81
CA VAL A 66 -4.33 -26.47 8.67
C VAL A 66 -4.98 -27.75 8.12
N GLY A 67 -6.26 -27.66 7.73
CA GLY A 67 -7.00 -28.80 7.17
C GLY A 67 -7.20 -29.95 8.17
N VAL A 68 -7.49 -29.63 9.43
CA VAL A 68 -7.76 -30.62 10.48
C VAL A 68 -9.25 -30.65 10.79
N LEU A 69 -9.88 -31.84 10.76
CA LEU A 69 -11.25 -32.05 11.21
C LEU A 69 -11.29 -32.92 12.46
N TYR A 70 -11.65 -32.31 13.58
CA TYR A 70 -11.82 -32.96 14.87
C TYR A 70 -13.13 -33.77 14.93
N PRO A 71 -13.24 -34.77 15.79
CA PRO A 71 -14.52 -35.37 16.14
C PRO A 71 -15.53 -34.33 16.63
N ALA A 72 -16.75 -34.35 16.10
CA ALA A 72 -17.85 -33.53 16.58
C ALA A 72 -18.23 -33.92 18.03
N GLU A 73 -18.33 -32.93 18.92
CA GLU A 73 -18.86 -33.14 20.27
C GLU A 73 -20.38 -33.39 20.17
N ARG A 74 -20.87 -34.48 20.77
CA ARG A 74 -22.31 -34.72 20.86
C ARG A 74 -22.86 -33.70 21.86
N THR A 75 -23.57 -32.68 21.38
CA THR A 75 -24.22 -31.67 22.21
C THR A 75 -25.26 -32.33 23.12
N THR A 76 -24.89 -32.54 24.38
CA THR A 76 -25.82 -32.72 25.49
C THR A 76 -25.42 -31.73 26.58
N GLN A 77 -26.13 -30.59 26.58
CA GLN A 77 -26.08 -29.48 27.55
C GLN A 77 -24.80 -28.61 27.59
N PRO A 78 -24.92 -27.29 27.86
CA PRO A 78 -23.77 -26.40 27.95
C PRO A 78 -23.02 -26.73 29.24
N ALA A 79 -21.80 -27.25 29.11
CA ALA A 79 -20.91 -27.47 30.24
C ALA A 79 -19.84 -26.36 30.23
N ASP A 80 -19.66 -25.76 31.40
CA ASP A 80 -18.73 -24.67 31.70
C ASP A 80 -17.33 -24.92 31.12
N GLU A 81 -16.77 -23.87 30.52
CA GLU A 81 -15.45 -23.85 29.90
C GLU A 81 -14.34 -24.05 30.96
N GLU A 82 -13.83 -25.28 31.11
CA GLU A 82 -12.59 -25.52 31.84
C GLU A 82 -11.40 -24.99 31.01
N HIS A 83 -10.90 -23.82 31.41
CA HIS A 83 -9.60 -23.30 31.01
C HIS A 83 -8.48 -24.29 31.38
N THR A 84 -8.01 -25.09 30.43
CA THR A 84 -6.74 -25.80 30.59
C THR A 84 -5.60 -24.83 30.36
N VAL A 85 -5.12 -24.27 31.47
CA VAL A 85 -3.91 -23.47 31.61
C VAL A 85 -2.71 -24.27 31.10
N ILE A 86 -2.00 -23.74 30.09
CA ILE A 86 -0.60 -24.12 29.87
C ILE A 86 0.19 -23.43 30.97
N ALA A 87 0.77 -24.23 31.88
CA ALA A 87 1.53 -23.73 33.01
C ALA A 87 2.74 -22.90 32.55
N GLY A 88 2.73 -21.63 32.91
CA GLY A 88 3.87 -20.72 32.86
C GLY A 88 3.75 -19.63 31.81
N LEU A 89 3.01 -18.56 32.11
CA LEU A 89 3.31 -17.16 31.76
C LEU A 89 2.24 -16.23 32.37
N MET A 90 2.65 -15.53 33.43
CA MET A 90 2.18 -14.24 33.96
C MET A 90 0.82 -14.16 34.68
N ASP A 91 0.92 -13.97 36.00
CA ASP A 91 -0.09 -13.36 36.88
C ASP A 91 -0.36 -11.90 36.47
N GLY A 92 -1.63 -11.48 36.55
CA GLY A 92 -2.04 -10.09 36.34
C GLY A 92 -3.55 -9.96 36.35
N ASP A 93 -4.12 -9.91 37.56
CA ASP A 93 -5.55 -9.77 37.83
C ASP A 93 -6.14 -8.46 37.28
N GLY A 94 -7.31 -8.59 36.66
CA GLY A 94 -8.18 -7.49 36.24
C GLY A 94 -9.50 -8.05 35.71
N GLU A 95 -10.40 -8.42 36.61
CA GLU A 95 -11.76 -8.86 36.29
C GLU A 95 -12.54 -7.74 35.56
N LEU A 96 -13.08 -8.05 34.38
CA LEU A 96 -14.06 -7.23 33.67
C LEU A 96 -15.45 -7.80 33.95
N ASP A 97 -16.39 -6.91 34.27
CA ASP A 97 -17.76 -7.18 34.72
C ASP A 97 -18.59 -7.95 33.67
N GLU A 98 -19.04 -9.14 34.06
CA GLU A 98 -19.76 -10.17 33.28
C GLU A 98 -21.04 -9.61 32.61
N LYS A 99 -21.66 -8.60 33.22
CA LYS A 99 -22.91 -7.98 32.71
C LYS A 99 -22.73 -7.13 31.46
N VAL A 100 -21.51 -6.64 31.19
CA VAL A 100 -21.23 -5.87 29.97
C VAL A 100 -21.09 -6.80 28.75
N PHE A 101 -20.69 -8.06 28.98
CA PHE A 101 -20.53 -9.06 27.93
C PHE A 101 -21.87 -9.62 27.44
N GLU A 102 -22.81 -9.89 28.36
CA GLU A 102 -24.17 -10.34 28.03
C GLU A 102 -24.95 -9.29 27.21
N GLY A 103 -24.82 -8.00 27.54
CA GLY A 103 -25.46 -6.90 26.80
C GLY A 103 -24.95 -6.73 25.37
N LEU A 104 -23.71 -7.14 25.08
CA LEU A 104 -23.13 -7.09 23.72
C LEU A 104 -23.57 -8.29 22.86
N GLN A 105 -23.85 -9.45 23.47
CA GLN A 105 -24.40 -10.62 22.78
C GLN A 105 -25.85 -10.40 22.33
N GLU A 106 -26.69 -9.78 23.15
CA GLU A 106 -28.07 -9.46 22.77
C GLU A 106 -28.15 -8.40 21.65
N ALA A 107 -27.18 -7.50 21.57
CA ALA A 107 -27.08 -6.50 20.50
C ALA A 107 -26.59 -7.12 19.17
N ALA A 108 -25.72 -8.12 19.21
CA ALA A 108 -25.21 -8.81 18.02
C ALA A 108 -26.29 -9.65 17.30
N GLN A 109 -27.30 -10.13 18.03
CA GLN A 109 -28.40 -10.90 17.46
C GLN A 109 -29.46 -10.02 16.74
N ARG A 110 -29.49 -8.71 16.97
CA ARG A 110 -30.53 -7.81 16.43
C ARG A 110 -30.23 -7.18 15.07
N THR A 111 -29.05 -7.41 14.48
CA THR A 111 -28.62 -6.69 13.26
C THR A 111 -28.50 -7.56 12.00
N VAL A 112 -28.97 -8.80 12.01
CA VAL A 112 -29.02 -9.66 10.81
C VAL A 112 -30.48 -9.79 10.36
N GLY A 113 -30.93 -8.81 9.57
CA GLY A 113 -32.22 -8.86 8.89
C GLY A 113 -32.15 -9.67 7.60
N GLY A 114 -32.46 -10.95 7.68
CA GLY A 114 -32.74 -11.88 6.57
C GLY A 114 -33.73 -12.95 7.07
N PRO A 115 -34.57 -13.55 6.21
CA PRO A 115 -35.74 -14.31 6.66
C PRO A 115 -35.34 -15.51 7.52
N PRO A 116 -36.10 -15.84 8.59
CA PRO A 116 -35.87 -17.02 9.41
C PRO A 116 -36.45 -18.25 8.70
N GLU A 117 -35.64 -19.30 8.49
CA GLU A 117 -36.07 -20.71 8.36
C GLU A 117 -34.87 -21.63 7.97
N ASP A 118 -34.34 -22.37 8.96
CA ASP A 118 -34.13 -23.84 9.01
C ASP A 118 -33.13 -24.17 10.14
N ASP A 119 -33.64 -24.49 11.32
CA ASP A 119 -32.90 -24.82 12.57
C ASP A 119 -32.12 -26.16 12.53
N ASP A 120 -31.95 -26.80 11.37
CA ASP A 120 -31.41 -28.19 11.27
C ASP A 120 -30.14 -28.35 10.40
N PHE A 121 -29.59 -27.26 9.83
CA PHE A 121 -28.35 -27.26 9.04
C PHE A 121 -27.19 -26.65 9.83
N ASP A 122 -26.59 -27.45 10.70
CA ASP A 122 -25.50 -27.02 11.60
C ASP A 122 -24.14 -26.91 10.86
N LEU A 123 -23.86 -25.72 10.33
CA LEU A 123 -22.50 -25.30 9.91
C LEU A 123 -21.69 -24.70 11.08
N ALA A 124 -22.22 -24.64 12.31
CA ALA A 124 -21.56 -23.96 13.42
C ALA A 124 -20.23 -24.63 13.78
N GLY A 125 -20.16 -25.97 13.68
CA GLY A 125 -18.95 -26.75 13.93
C GLY A 125 -17.77 -26.47 12.97
N ALA A 126 -17.98 -25.74 11.87
CA ALA A 126 -16.91 -25.26 11.00
C ALA A 126 -16.21 -24.00 11.55
N ASN A 127 -16.86 -23.31 12.50
CA ASN A 127 -16.41 -22.06 13.10
C ASN A 127 -15.77 -22.25 14.48
N ASP A 128 -15.76 -23.49 15.00
CA ASP A 128 -15.18 -23.82 16.29
C ASP A 128 -13.65 -23.73 16.29
N ARG A 129 -13.07 -23.56 17.49
CA ARG A 129 -11.61 -23.65 17.69
C ARG A 129 -11.07 -25.03 17.30
N ARG A 130 -11.91 -26.06 17.38
CA ARG A 130 -11.66 -27.44 16.94
C ARG A 130 -12.69 -27.79 15.85
N PRO A 131 -12.47 -27.33 14.62
CA PRO A 131 -13.47 -27.51 13.58
C PRO A 131 -13.69 -28.99 13.29
N SER A 132 -14.95 -29.42 13.30
CA SER A 132 -15.34 -30.81 12.98
C SER A 132 -15.91 -30.94 11.57
N THR A 133 -16.14 -29.81 10.92
CA THR A 133 -16.87 -29.69 9.67
C THR A 133 -16.10 -28.85 8.65
N MET A 134 -16.17 -29.23 7.37
CA MET A 134 -15.80 -28.39 6.23
C MET A 134 -16.90 -28.42 5.18
N GLY A 135 -17.16 -27.30 4.50
CA GLY A 135 -18.27 -27.22 3.56
C GLY A 135 -18.00 -26.39 2.31
N LEU A 136 -18.85 -26.60 1.31
CA LEU A 136 -18.79 -25.96 0.00
C LEU A 136 -20.21 -25.68 -0.51
N SER A 137 -20.49 -24.44 -0.90
CA SER A 137 -21.73 -24.04 -1.59
C SER A 137 -21.45 -23.73 -3.05
N PHE A 138 -22.26 -24.23 -3.97
CA PHE A 138 -22.12 -24.02 -5.42
C PHE A 138 -23.47 -24.06 -6.13
N MET A 139 -23.51 -23.52 -7.36
CA MET A 139 -24.69 -23.59 -8.23
C MET A 139 -24.55 -24.73 -9.23
N LEU A 140 -25.44 -25.70 -9.18
CA LEU A 140 -25.51 -26.80 -10.15
C LEU A 140 -26.52 -26.46 -11.25
N ALA A 141 -26.03 -26.40 -12.48
CA ALA A 141 -26.84 -26.25 -13.69
C ALA A 141 -26.73 -27.51 -14.58
N GLY A 142 -27.82 -27.88 -15.22
CA GLY A 142 -27.92 -29.11 -16.02
C GLY A 142 -29.34 -29.70 -15.99
N GLY A 143 -29.62 -30.66 -16.86
CA GLY A 143 -30.94 -31.32 -16.93
C GLY A 143 -31.31 -32.06 -15.63
N SER A 144 -32.56 -32.52 -15.53
CA SER A 144 -33.08 -33.23 -14.34
C SER A 144 -32.34 -34.51 -13.96
N GLY A 145 -31.47 -35.03 -14.84
CA GLY A 145 -30.63 -36.20 -14.61
C GLY A 145 -29.22 -35.93 -14.07
N ALA A 146 -28.88 -34.69 -13.72
CA ALA A 146 -27.55 -34.38 -13.16
C ALA A 146 -27.39 -34.98 -11.76
N ALA A 147 -26.31 -35.74 -11.55
CA ALA A 147 -25.86 -36.34 -10.30
C ALA A 147 -24.59 -35.64 -9.79
N LEU A 148 -24.14 -35.93 -8.57
CA LEU A 148 -22.90 -35.39 -8.01
C LEU A 148 -22.00 -36.51 -7.51
N ARG A 149 -20.72 -36.43 -7.85
CA ARG A 149 -19.67 -37.22 -7.25
C ARG A 149 -18.88 -36.36 -6.28
N ILE A 150 -18.76 -36.81 -5.04
CA ILE A 150 -18.09 -36.06 -3.97
C ILE A 150 -16.96 -36.91 -3.41
N VAL A 151 -15.75 -36.36 -3.47
CA VAL A 151 -14.53 -37.05 -3.09
C VAL A 151 -13.85 -36.28 -1.96
N PHE A 152 -13.80 -36.89 -0.78
CA PHE A 152 -12.96 -36.44 0.32
C PHE A 152 -11.60 -37.11 0.22
N THR A 153 -10.53 -36.34 0.41
CA THR A 153 -9.17 -36.84 0.57
C THR A 153 -8.53 -36.25 1.82
N GLY A 154 -7.78 -37.07 2.54
CA GLY A 154 -7.02 -36.64 3.71
C GLY A 154 -6.13 -37.75 4.25
N GLY A 155 -5.78 -37.65 5.52
CA GLY A 155 -4.99 -38.64 6.24
C GLY A 155 -5.48 -38.82 7.68
N ARG A 156 -5.18 -40.00 8.23
CA ARG A 156 -5.28 -40.28 9.68
C ARG A 156 -3.95 -40.83 10.17
N TYR A 157 -3.67 -40.69 11.45
CA TYR A 157 -2.43 -41.17 12.03
C TYR A 157 -2.70 -42.30 13.02
N ARG A 158 -1.99 -43.42 12.84
CA ARG A 158 -2.08 -44.58 13.73
C ARG A 158 -0.85 -44.67 14.59
N ARG A 159 -1.04 -45.06 15.85
CA ARG A 159 0.07 -45.22 16.79
C ARG A 159 0.96 -46.40 16.39
N GLN A 160 2.26 -46.16 16.43
CA GLN A 160 3.30 -47.17 16.36
C GLN A 160 4.18 -47.05 17.60
N ASN A 161 4.45 -48.18 18.25
CA ASN A 161 5.33 -48.21 19.41
C ASN A 161 6.77 -48.38 18.93
N VAL A 162 7.64 -47.44 19.31
CA VAL A 162 9.07 -47.47 19.02
C VAL A 162 9.82 -47.37 20.34
N ARG A 163 10.91 -48.11 20.53
CA ARG A 163 11.76 -47.98 21.73
C ARG A 163 12.98 -47.13 21.40
N VAL A 164 13.31 -46.16 22.25
CA VAL A 164 14.53 -45.35 22.11
C VAL A 164 15.29 -45.39 23.42
N ALA A 165 16.51 -45.90 23.42
CA ALA A 165 17.33 -46.09 24.63
C ALA A 165 16.61 -46.89 25.73
N GLY A 166 15.78 -47.87 25.35
CA GLY A 166 14.99 -48.70 26.26
C GLY A 166 13.63 -48.12 26.67
N ASP A 167 13.38 -46.83 26.43
CA ASP A 167 12.09 -46.19 26.73
C ASP A 167 11.07 -46.38 25.60
N PRO A 168 9.81 -46.78 25.90
CA PRO A 168 8.75 -46.78 24.89
C PRO A 168 8.38 -45.34 24.50
N ARG A 169 8.32 -45.09 23.19
CA ARG A 169 7.92 -43.83 22.57
C ARG A 169 6.74 -44.06 21.65
N ARG A 170 5.85 -43.06 21.60
CA ARG A 170 4.65 -43.07 20.77
C ARG A 170 4.96 -42.33 19.49
N TRP A 171 5.11 -43.07 18.41
CA TRP A 171 5.24 -42.52 17.07
C TRP A 171 3.95 -42.74 16.30
N TRP A 172 3.83 -42.09 15.16
CA TRP A 172 2.59 -42.02 14.41
C TRP A 172 2.83 -42.26 12.94
N VAL A 173 2.20 -43.28 12.38
CA VAL A 173 2.27 -43.60 10.95
C VAL A 173 1.03 -43.04 10.27
N ARG A 174 1.23 -42.25 9.22
CA ARG A 174 0.12 -41.76 8.41
C ARG A 174 -0.51 -42.90 7.62
N SER A 175 -1.83 -42.84 7.45
CA SER A 175 -2.56 -43.65 6.49
C SER A 175 -3.50 -42.74 5.69
N PRO A 176 -3.49 -42.82 4.35
CA PRO A 176 -4.37 -42.00 3.52
C PRO A 176 -5.83 -42.40 3.73
N VAL A 177 -6.72 -41.41 3.66
CA VAL A 177 -8.17 -41.58 3.73
C VAL A 177 -8.76 -40.99 2.46
N ILE A 178 -9.53 -41.80 1.73
CA ILE A 178 -10.30 -41.38 0.57
C ILE A 178 -11.73 -41.86 0.81
N ALA A 179 -12.69 -40.95 0.84
CA ALA A 179 -14.10 -41.28 0.97
C ALA A 179 -14.88 -40.71 -0.21
N VAL A 180 -15.67 -41.55 -0.88
CA VAL A 180 -16.40 -41.19 -2.10
C VAL A 180 -17.90 -41.35 -1.86
N TRP A 181 -18.67 -40.33 -2.23
CA TRP A 181 -20.13 -40.38 -2.26
C TRP A 181 -20.61 -40.11 -3.68
N GLU A 182 -21.49 -40.99 -4.18
CA GLU A 182 -22.24 -40.79 -5.42
C GLU A 182 -23.67 -40.39 -5.04
N LEU A 183 -24.06 -39.15 -5.36
CA LEU A 183 -25.40 -38.63 -5.13
C LEU A 183 -26.18 -38.68 -6.45
N PRO A 184 -27.08 -39.67 -6.63
CA PRO A 184 -27.92 -39.76 -7.82
C PRO A 184 -28.82 -38.53 -7.98
N ALA A 185 -29.31 -38.31 -9.20
CA ALA A 185 -30.13 -37.15 -9.53
C ALA A 185 -31.36 -36.99 -8.62
N ASP A 186 -32.00 -38.10 -8.23
CA ASP A 186 -33.18 -38.11 -7.35
C ASP A 186 -32.89 -37.56 -5.95
N ASP A 187 -31.69 -37.80 -5.42
CA ASP A 187 -31.28 -37.29 -4.10
C ASP A 187 -31.21 -35.75 -4.13
N ILE A 188 -30.79 -35.17 -5.25
CA ILE A 188 -30.67 -33.72 -5.43
C ILE A 188 -31.82 -33.11 -6.26
N ALA A 189 -32.90 -33.85 -6.48
CA ALA A 189 -34.06 -33.39 -7.26
C ALA A 189 -35.06 -32.58 -6.44
N THR A 190 -35.16 -32.84 -5.13
CA THR A 190 -36.17 -32.22 -4.25
C THR A 190 -35.56 -31.08 -3.42
N PRO A 191 -35.89 -29.81 -3.70
CA PRO A 191 -35.43 -28.66 -2.91
C PRO A 191 -36.07 -28.66 -1.50
N GLY A 192 -35.38 -28.08 -0.52
CA GLY A 192 -35.89 -27.90 0.85
C GLY A 192 -35.76 -29.14 1.75
N ARG A 193 -35.01 -30.17 1.32
CA ARG A 193 -34.66 -31.32 2.15
C ARG A 193 -33.16 -31.34 2.42
N VAL A 194 -32.79 -31.39 3.70
CA VAL A 194 -31.41 -31.72 4.12
C VAL A 194 -31.22 -33.22 4.05
N LEU A 195 -30.30 -33.68 3.21
CA LEU A 195 -29.89 -35.08 3.12
C LEU A 195 -28.71 -35.33 4.05
N ARG A 196 -28.73 -36.44 4.77
CA ARG A 196 -27.61 -36.93 5.56
C ARG A 196 -27.20 -38.30 5.04
N LYS A 197 -25.94 -38.45 4.62
CA LYS A 197 -25.37 -39.68 4.07
C LYS A 197 -24.16 -40.07 4.92
N SER A 198 -24.40 -41.02 5.82
CA SER A 198 -23.43 -41.46 6.83
C SER A 198 -22.46 -42.55 6.34
N GLN A 199 -22.67 -43.10 5.14
CA GLN A 199 -21.83 -44.16 4.59
C GLN A 199 -21.34 -43.77 3.19
N PRO A 200 -20.02 -43.58 3.00
CA PRO A 200 -19.44 -43.47 1.66
C PRO A 200 -19.49 -44.82 0.94
N ASP A 201 -19.32 -44.81 -0.38
CA ASP A 201 -19.21 -46.00 -1.21
C ASP A 201 -17.98 -46.81 -0.79
N ALA A 202 -18.20 -48.02 -0.29
CA ALA A 202 -17.15 -48.87 0.26
C ALA A 202 -16.14 -49.34 -0.79
N ASP A 203 -16.55 -49.55 -2.05
CA ASP A 203 -15.69 -50.06 -3.12
C ASP A 203 -14.82 -48.93 -3.71
N ALA A 204 -15.34 -47.70 -3.70
CA ALA A 204 -14.61 -46.51 -4.16
C ALA A 204 -13.77 -45.83 -3.07
N SER A 205 -14.02 -46.14 -1.79
CA SER A 205 -13.34 -45.53 -0.64
C SER A 205 -12.16 -46.36 -0.14
N ARG A 206 -11.20 -45.70 0.52
CA ARG A 206 -9.99 -46.33 1.08
C ARG A 206 -9.65 -45.73 2.43
N GLY A 207 -9.22 -46.59 3.37
CA GLY A 207 -8.72 -46.14 4.66
C GLY A 207 -9.79 -45.62 5.63
N ILE A 208 -11.08 -45.84 5.35
CA ILE A 208 -12.23 -45.36 6.13
C ILE A 208 -12.60 -46.22 7.34
N ASP A 209 -11.95 -47.38 7.54
CA ASP A 209 -12.32 -48.32 8.60
C ASP A 209 -12.26 -47.70 9.99
N GLY A 210 -13.37 -47.75 10.73
CA GLY A 210 -13.47 -47.19 12.08
C GLY A 210 -13.63 -45.66 12.14
N LEU A 211 -13.84 -45.00 11.00
CA LEU A 211 -14.24 -43.59 10.94
C LEU A 211 -15.76 -43.48 10.75
N ASP A 212 -16.36 -42.45 11.37
CA ASP A 212 -17.76 -42.08 11.18
C ASP A 212 -17.79 -40.71 10.46
N LEU A 213 -17.92 -40.76 9.14
CA LEU A 213 -17.90 -39.59 8.27
C LEU A 213 -19.31 -39.35 7.72
N GLU A 214 -19.93 -38.24 8.13
CA GLU A 214 -21.26 -37.87 7.67
C GLU A 214 -21.18 -36.76 6.62
N LEU A 215 -21.82 -36.98 5.48
CA LEU A 215 -22.03 -35.96 4.47
C LEU A 215 -23.44 -35.36 4.61
N ILE A 216 -23.52 -34.05 4.83
CA ILE A 216 -24.77 -33.29 4.89
C ILE A 216 -24.92 -32.48 3.61
N VAL A 217 -26.05 -32.61 2.93
CA VAL A 217 -26.32 -31.92 1.65
C VAL A 217 -27.62 -31.14 1.76
N ASN A 218 -27.57 -29.85 1.49
CA ASN A 218 -28.74 -28.98 1.45
C ASN A 218 -28.94 -28.46 0.02
N VAL A 219 -30.15 -28.64 -0.53
CA VAL A 219 -30.51 -28.26 -1.90
C VAL A 219 -31.62 -27.21 -1.87
N ARG A 220 -31.39 -26.08 -2.51
CA ARG A 220 -32.35 -24.98 -2.66
C ARG A 220 -32.59 -24.67 -4.13
N SER A 221 -33.84 -24.34 -4.48
CA SER A 221 -34.18 -23.89 -5.83
C SER A 221 -33.64 -22.49 -6.10
N HIS A 222 -33.17 -22.26 -7.32
CA HIS A 222 -32.81 -20.94 -7.83
C HIS A 222 -33.28 -20.80 -9.29
N GLN A 223 -33.46 -19.57 -9.78
CA GLN A 223 -33.91 -19.33 -11.16
C GLN A 223 -32.95 -19.93 -12.22
N ASP A 224 -31.66 -19.98 -11.89
CA ASP A 224 -30.57 -20.45 -12.77
C ASP A 224 -30.17 -21.92 -12.55
N GLY A 225 -30.84 -22.64 -11.64
CA GLY A 225 -30.50 -24.04 -11.33
C GLY A 225 -30.80 -24.43 -9.87
N ARG A 226 -29.91 -25.24 -9.28
CA ARG A 226 -30.01 -25.69 -7.89
C ARG A 226 -28.81 -25.18 -7.10
N LEU A 227 -29.06 -24.45 -6.01
CA LEU A 227 -28.05 -24.01 -5.07
C LEU A 227 -27.81 -25.13 -4.06
N ILE A 228 -26.64 -25.73 -4.08
CA ILE A 228 -26.31 -26.91 -3.27
C ILE A 228 -25.20 -26.54 -2.29
N THR A 229 -25.40 -26.84 -1.01
CA THR A 229 -24.35 -26.79 0.01
C THR A 229 -24.06 -28.21 0.48
N VAL A 230 -22.80 -28.60 0.42
CA VAL A 230 -22.30 -29.89 0.92
C VAL A 230 -21.40 -29.61 2.11
N ALA A 231 -21.58 -30.34 3.21
CA ALA A 231 -20.73 -30.28 4.38
C ALA A 231 -20.30 -31.70 4.79
N LEU A 232 -19.00 -31.89 5.02
CA LEU A 232 -18.45 -33.11 5.58
C LEU A 232 -18.22 -32.91 7.07
N VAL A 233 -18.76 -33.81 7.90
CA VAL A 233 -18.64 -33.79 9.36
C VAL A 233 -17.91 -35.04 9.84
N ASN A 234 -16.85 -34.87 10.62
CA ASN A 234 -16.21 -35.98 11.32
C ASN A 234 -16.96 -36.29 12.63
N ARG A 235 -17.74 -37.38 12.67
CA ARG A 235 -18.48 -37.83 13.85
C ARG A 235 -17.79 -38.99 14.59
N THR A 236 -16.54 -39.30 14.23
CA THR A 236 -15.80 -40.44 14.78
C THR A 236 -15.67 -40.34 16.29
N ALA A 237 -16.32 -41.24 17.03
CA ALA A 237 -16.23 -41.24 18.49
C ALA A 237 -14.79 -41.58 18.94
N PRO A 238 -14.15 -40.76 19.80
CA PRO A 238 -12.79 -41.01 20.25
C PRO A 238 -12.65 -42.31 21.06
N GLY A 239 -13.68 -42.71 21.81
CA GLY A 239 -13.62 -43.88 22.67
C GLY A 239 -12.46 -43.78 23.67
N THR A 240 -11.56 -44.77 23.67
CA THR A 240 -10.31 -44.75 24.45
C THR A 240 -9.08 -44.28 23.64
N GLN A 241 -9.26 -43.94 22.37
CA GLN A 241 -8.20 -43.47 21.50
C GLN A 241 -7.94 -41.97 21.76
N PRO A 242 -6.71 -41.50 21.56
CA PRO A 242 -6.41 -40.06 21.59
C PRO A 242 -7.11 -39.33 20.43
N LEU A 243 -7.33 -38.03 20.61
CA LEU A 243 -7.91 -37.17 19.57
C LEU A 243 -7.12 -37.23 18.25
N ASP A 244 -5.79 -37.32 18.29
CA ASP A 244 -4.95 -37.44 17.08
C ASP A 244 -5.30 -38.65 16.21
N ALA A 245 -5.74 -39.77 16.81
CA ALA A 245 -6.04 -40.99 16.07
C ALA A 245 -7.40 -40.96 15.35
N VAL A 246 -8.32 -40.12 15.84
CA VAL A 246 -9.70 -39.99 15.33
C VAL A 246 -9.97 -38.66 14.63
N SER A 247 -8.97 -37.77 14.60
CA SER A 247 -9.00 -36.55 13.79
C SER A 247 -8.55 -36.85 12.36
N LEU A 248 -9.11 -36.10 11.40
CA LEU A 248 -8.65 -36.13 10.02
C LEU A 248 -7.69 -34.98 9.78
N PHE A 249 -6.66 -35.24 9.00
CA PHE A 249 -5.65 -34.27 8.60
C PHE A 249 -5.65 -34.12 7.10
N GLN A 250 -5.10 -33.01 6.60
CA GLN A 250 -5.05 -32.71 5.16
C GLN A 250 -6.43 -32.81 4.49
N ALA A 251 -7.47 -32.39 5.22
CA ALA A 251 -8.85 -32.54 4.81
C ALA A 251 -9.17 -31.66 3.58
N GLU A 252 -9.48 -32.30 2.46
CA GLU A 252 -9.90 -31.67 1.21
C GLU A 252 -11.18 -32.36 0.70
N MET A 253 -12.09 -31.62 0.09
CA MET A 253 -13.31 -32.19 -0.49
C MET A 253 -13.60 -31.59 -1.87
N THR A 254 -13.72 -32.44 -2.89
CA THR A 254 -14.00 -32.04 -4.27
C THR A 254 -15.39 -32.52 -4.68
N VAL A 255 -16.13 -31.67 -5.39
CA VAL A 255 -17.44 -31.95 -5.96
C VAL A 255 -17.35 -31.89 -7.48
N GLU A 256 -17.77 -32.96 -8.14
CA GLU A 256 -17.78 -33.15 -9.59
C GLU A 256 -19.22 -33.44 -10.07
N PRO A 257 -19.85 -32.54 -10.84
CA PRO A 257 -21.11 -32.84 -11.50
C PRO A 257 -21.01 -33.97 -12.51
N GLN A 258 -21.97 -34.89 -12.49
CA GLN A 258 -22.14 -35.97 -13.46
C GLN A 258 -23.39 -35.70 -14.31
N GLY A 259 -23.22 -35.38 -15.60
CA GLY A 259 -24.34 -35.00 -16.47
C GLY A 259 -24.85 -33.56 -16.29
N GLY A 260 -24.02 -32.66 -15.74
CA GLY A 260 -24.27 -31.22 -15.56
C GLY A 260 -22.97 -30.43 -15.43
N TRP A 261 -23.04 -29.18 -14.98
CA TRP A 261 -21.87 -28.33 -14.73
C TRP A 261 -22.13 -27.35 -13.58
N LEU A 262 -21.04 -26.79 -13.03
CA LEU A 262 -21.15 -25.70 -12.08
C LEU A 262 -21.36 -24.38 -12.84
N ALA A 263 -22.44 -23.68 -12.50
CA ALA A 263 -22.73 -22.35 -13.00
C ALA A 263 -22.20 -21.29 -12.02
N PRO A 264 -22.11 -20.02 -12.45
CA PRO A 264 -21.76 -18.93 -11.55
C PRO A 264 -22.66 -18.91 -10.31
N TYR A 265 -22.04 -18.76 -9.14
CA TYR A 265 -22.72 -18.62 -7.88
C TYR A 265 -23.55 -17.32 -7.87
N PRO A 266 -24.80 -17.35 -7.40
CA PRO A 266 -25.67 -16.18 -7.41
C PRO A 266 -25.11 -15.10 -6.49
N GLU A 267 -24.85 -13.92 -7.07
CA GLU A 267 -24.52 -12.70 -6.33
C GLU A 267 -25.84 -11.92 -6.13
N ALA A 268 -25.98 -11.21 -5.00
CA ALA A 268 -27.18 -10.42 -4.74
C ALA A 268 -27.40 -9.40 -5.87
N ALA A 269 -28.64 -9.27 -6.35
CA ALA A 269 -28.96 -8.29 -7.38
C ALA A 269 -28.63 -6.88 -6.85
N GLU A 270 -27.65 -6.22 -7.48
CA GLU A 270 -27.25 -4.87 -7.13
C GLU A 270 -28.40 -3.91 -7.46
N ALA A 271 -29.05 -3.35 -6.43
CA ALA A 271 -30.00 -2.25 -6.60
C ALA A 271 -29.27 -1.04 -7.20
N GLU A 272 -29.86 -0.41 -8.22
CA GLU A 272 -29.33 0.75 -8.98
C GLU A 272 -27.80 0.88 -8.95
N ALA A 273 -27.11 -0.03 -9.66
CA ALA A 273 -25.65 -0.07 -9.71
C ALA A 273 -25.08 1.29 -10.18
N HIS A 274 -24.21 1.88 -9.35
CA HIS A 274 -23.47 3.10 -9.70
C HIS A 274 -22.68 2.85 -11.01
N PRO A 275 -22.47 3.85 -11.89
CA PRO A 275 -21.76 3.64 -13.17
C PRO A 275 -20.39 2.95 -13.04
N ASP A 276 -19.67 3.25 -11.95
CA ASP A 276 -18.40 2.60 -11.62
C ASP A 276 -18.55 1.10 -11.29
N ASP A 277 -19.66 0.69 -10.68
CA ASP A 277 -19.96 -0.72 -10.40
C ASP A 277 -20.23 -1.47 -11.71
N ALA A 278 -20.97 -0.84 -12.64
CA ALA A 278 -21.18 -1.36 -13.99
C ALA A 278 -19.86 -1.49 -14.78
N SER A 279 -18.93 -0.52 -14.63
CA SER A 279 -17.57 -0.57 -15.21
C SER A 279 -16.80 -1.80 -14.73
N PHE A 280 -16.69 -2.01 -13.41
CA PHE A 280 -15.98 -3.17 -12.87
C PHE A 280 -16.64 -4.51 -13.21
N ASN A 281 -17.97 -4.55 -13.30
CA ASN A 281 -18.71 -5.74 -13.75
C ASN A 281 -18.40 -6.09 -15.21
N LEU A 282 -18.22 -5.10 -16.10
CA LEU A 282 -17.74 -5.32 -17.47
C LEU A 282 -16.28 -5.82 -17.49
N LEU A 283 -15.39 -5.13 -16.77
CA LEU A 283 -13.94 -5.40 -16.78
C LEU A 283 -13.59 -6.78 -16.22
N TYR A 284 -14.34 -7.24 -15.22
CA TYR A 284 -14.14 -8.52 -14.53
C TYR A 284 -15.20 -9.58 -14.87
N ARG A 285 -15.93 -9.43 -15.98
CA ARG A 285 -17.04 -10.33 -16.38
C ARG A 285 -16.67 -11.81 -16.48
N GLU A 286 -15.39 -12.11 -16.73
CA GLU A 286 -14.83 -13.47 -16.84
C GLU A 286 -14.41 -14.05 -15.48
N ALA A 287 -14.16 -13.19 -14.49
CA ALA A 287 -13.78 -13.57 -13.13
C ALA A 287 -15.04 -13.79 -12.27
N ARG A 288 -15.76 -14.88 -12.53
CA ARG A 288 -16.99 -15.22 -11.79
C ARG A 288 -16.72 -16.19 -10.65
N THR A 289 -17.45 -16.03 -9.56
CA THR A 289 -17.46 -16.98 -8.44
C THR A 289 -18.25 -18.23 -8.85
N PHE A 290 -17.73 -19.44 -8.61
CA PHE A 290 -18.44 -20.70 -8.86
C PHE A 290 -18.78 -21.47 -7.58
N ALA A 291 -18.02 -21.24 -6.51
CA ALA A 291 -18.27 -21.84 -5.21
C ALA A 291 -17.82 -20.92 -4.07
N VAL A 292 -18.37 -21.16 -2.88
CA VAL A 292 -18.03 -20.49 -1.62
C VAL A 292 -17.73 -21.55 -0.56
N GLY A 293 -16.62 -21.42 0.16
CA GLY A 293 -16.22 -22.36 1.20
C GLY A 293 -16.83 -22.03 2.56
N HIS A 294 -16.85 -23.01 3.47
CA HIS A 294 -17.29 -22.86 4.86
C HIS A 294 -16.29 -23.57 5.78
N GLY A 295 -15.60 -22.83 6.65
CA GLY A 295 -14.46 -23.36 7.43
C GLY A 295 -13.21 -23.69 6.60
N CYS A 296 -13.29 -23.55 5.29
CA CYS A 296 -12.24 -23.73 4.28
C CYS A 296 -12.43 -22.70 3.16
N ALA A 297 -11.45 -22.54 2.28
CA ALA A 297 -11.63 -21.76 1.07
C ALA A 297 -12.29 -22.60 -0.04
N ALA A 298 -12.82 -21.92 -1.07
CA ALA A 298 -13.29 -22.57 -2.29
C ALA A 298 -12.33 -22.34 -3.47
N ASP A 299 -12.12 -23.40 -4.25
CA ASP A 299 -11.43 -23.40 -5.53
C ASP A 299 -12.28 -24.14 -6.59
N TRP A 300 -11.97 -23.99 -7.89
CA TRP A 300 -12.73 -24.63 -8.96
C TRP A 300 -11.91 -24.87 -10.24
N ALA A 301 -12.42 -25.72 -11.12
CA ALA A 301 -11.82 -25.90 -12.44
C ALA A 301 -11.78 -24.55 -13.20
N ARG A 302 -10.71 -24.30 -13.97
CA ARG A 302 -10.67 -23.13 -14.85
C ARG A 302 -11.94 -23.09 -15.74
N PRO A 303 -12.79 -22.06 -15.63
CA PRO A 303 -14.06 -22.06 -16.34
C PRO A 303 -13.86 -22.05 -17.86
N THR A 304 -14.72 -22.79 -18.57
CA THR A 304 -14.81 -22.76 -20.04
C THR A 304 -16.25 -22.40 -20.41
N GLU A 305 -16.45 -21.37 -21.23
CA GLU A 305 -17.79 -20.87 -21.61
C GLU A 305 -18.70 -20.56 -20.40
N GLY A 306 -18.11 -20.04 -19.32
CA GLY A 306 -18.83 -19.73 -18.08
C GLY A 306 -19.26 -20.94 -17.25
N ARG A 307 -18.61 -22.10 -17.45
CA ARG A 307 -18.91 -23.37 -16.76
C ARG A 307 -17.66 -23.93 -16.10
N ALA A 308 -17.77 -24.39 -14.85
CA ALA A 308 -16.69 -25.10 -14.16
C ALA A 308 -17.03 -26.60 -14.01
N ALA A 309 -16.01 -27.45 -14.19
CA ALA A 309 -16.15 -28.90 -14.16
C ALA A 309 -16.11 -29.50 -12.74
N TRP A 310 -15.50 -28.79 -11.79
CA TRP A 310 -15.43 -29.21 -10.38
C TRP A 310 -15.27 -27.99 -9.48
N ALA A 311 -15.60 -28.15 -8.21
CA ALA A 311 -15.26 -27.22 -7.14
C ALA A 311 -14.67 -27.97 -5.95
N LYS A 312 -13.75 -27.34 -5.24
CA LYS A 312 -12.95 -27.92 -4.16
C LYS A 312 -13.01 -27.04 -2.92
N ALA A 313 -13.22 -27.66 -1.78
CA ALA A 313 -12.97 -27.11 -0.46
C ALA A 313 -11.46 -27.27 -0.15
N ASP A 314 -10.73 -26.16 -0.17
CA ASP A 314 -9.27 -26.11 -0.05
C ASP A 314 -8.85 -25.51 1.32
N PRO A 315 -8.11 -26.25 2.15
CA PRO A 315 -7.66 -25.77 3.45
C PRO A 315 -6.44 -24.84 3.37
N LEU A 316 -5.69 -24.84 2.26
CA LEU A 316 -4.50 -23.99 2.06
C LEU A 316 -4.56 -23.36 0.65
N PRO A 317 -5.55 -22.48 0.41
CA PRO A 317 -5.80 -21.90 -0.90
C PRO A 317 -4.63 -21.03 -1.36
N TRP A 318 -4.48 -20.96 -2.67
CA TRP A 318 -3.56 -20.02 -3.30
C TRP A 318 -4.17 -19.45 -4.58
N TYR A 319 -3.66 -18.28 -4.98
CA TYR A 319 -4.01 -17.65 -6.25
C TYR A 319 -2.81 -16.89 -6.78
N GLU A 320 -2.52 -17.05 -8.07
CA GLU A 320 -1.43 -16.31 -8.72
C GLU A 320 -2.01 -15.15 -9.53
N ALA A 321 -1.81 -13.94 -9.01
CA ALA A 321 -2.26 -12.73 -9.67
C ALA A 321 -1.40 -12.47 -10.92
N PRO A 322 -2.01 -12.22 -12.08
CA PRO A 322 -1.27 -11.88 -13.29
C PRO A 322 -0.36 -10.68 -13.07
N SER A 323 0.87 -10.76 -13.59
CA SER A 323 1.74 -9.59 -13.65
C SER A 323 1.23 -8.61 -14.70
N ILE A 324 1.27 -7.31 -14.41
CA ILE A 324 0.88 -6.25 -15.35
C ILE A 324 2.15 -5.56 -15.82
N THR A 325 2.33 -5.46 -17.14
CA THR A 325 3.48 -4.76 -17.74
C THR A 325 3.03 -3.50 -18.49
N PRO A 326 3.73 -2.36 -18.29
CA PRO A 326 3.55 -1.16 -19.09
C PRO A 326 4.41 -1.17 -20.37
N ASP A 327 5.24 -2.19 -20.55
CA ASP A 327 6.18 -2.30 -21.68
C ASP A 327 5.49 -3.03 -22.84
N ILE A 328 4.67 -2.28 -23.58
CA ILE A 328 3.82 -2.81 -24.66
C ILE A 328 4.59 -2.96 -25.98
N ARG A 329 4.13 -3.88 -26.83
CA ARG A 329 4.76 -4.21 -28.10
C ARG A 329 3.76 -4.10 -29.25
N GLN A 330 4.20 -3.56 -30.38
CA GLN A 330 3.46 -3.55 -31.64
C GLN A 330 4.25 -4.39 -32.66
N ASN A 331 3.61 -5.36 -33.31
CA ASN A 331 4.25 -6.27 -34.28
C ASN A 331 5.56 -6.89 -33.76
N GLY A 332 5.58 -7.27 -32.48
CA GLY A 332 6.77 -7.85 -31.84
C GLY A 332 7.85 -6.86 -31.43
N SER A 333 7.74 -5.57 -31.74
CA SER A 333 8.72 -4.53 -31.34
C SER A 333 8.23 -3.71 -30.15
N PRO A 334 9.09 -3.35 -29.17
CA PRO A 334 8.72 -2.45 -28.07
C PRO A 334 8.22 -1.11 -28.61
N LEU A 335 7.08 -0.65 -28.10
CA LEU A 335 6.50 0.65 -28.44
C LEU A 335 7.03 1.70 -27.45
N THR A 336 8.28 2.09 -27.65
CA THR A 336 8.98 3.12 -26.87
C THR A 336 9.39 4.30 -27.75
N VAL A 337 9.55 5.46 -27.13
CA VAL A 337 9.94 6.70 -27.84
C VAL A 337 11.20 7.27 -27.22
N SER A 338 12.25 7.49 -28.01
CA SER A 338 13.52 8.03 -27.50
C SER A 338 13.39 9.50 -27.11
N MET A 339 13.77 9.83 -25.87
CA MET A 339 13.83 11.22 -25.40
C MET A 339 14.88 12.03 -26.17
N GLU A 340 15.96 11.38 -26.63
CA GLU A 340 17.03 12.02 -27.40
C GLU A 340 16.53 12.47 -28.78
N GLN A 341 15.77 11.61 -29.47
CA GLN A 341 15.14 11.96 -30.75
C GLN A 341 14.12 13.10 -30.58
N LEU A 342 13.31 13.06 -29.51
CA LEU A 342 12.37 14.14 -29.19
C LEU A 342 13.05 15.43 -28.73
N ALA A 343 14.30 15.37 -28.26
CA ALA A 343 15.06 16.55 -27.89
C ALA A 343 15.76 17.23 -29.09
N GLY A 344 15.60 16.68 -30.31
CA GLY A 344 16.19 17.21 -31.55
C GLY A 344 17.55 16.62 -31.93
N ASP A 345 18.04 15.61 -31.19
CA ASP A 345 19.39 15.03 -31.37
C ASP A 345 19.43 13.77 -32.24
N GLY A 346 18.33 13.47 -32.94
CA GLY A 346 18.26 12.35 -33.87
C GLY A 346 17.00 12.38 -34.73
N PRO A 347 17.00 11.70 -35.89
CA PRO A 347 15.82 11.62 -36.74
C PRO A 347 14.74 10.70 -36.13
N GLY A 348 13.47 10.91 -36.51
CA GLY A 348 12.41 9.94 -36.26
C GLY A 348 11.56 10.16 -34.99
N GLY A 349 11.77 11.24 -34.24
CA GLY A 349 11.04 11.53 -32.99
C GLY A 349 9.53 11.70 -33.22
N PRO A 350 9.09 12.67 -34.05
CA PRO A 350 7.68 12.89 -34.36
C PRO A 350 6.98 11.67 -34.96
N GLU A 351 7.65 10.93 -35.86
CA GLU A 351 7.11 9.74 -36.50
C GLU A 351 6.85 8.62 -35.47
N ARG A 352 7.66 8.53 -34.42
CA ARG A 352 7.42 7.60 -33.31
C ARG A 352 6.24 8.01 -32.43
N LEU A 353 6.00 9.31 -32.26
CA LEU A 353 4.79 9.78 -31.57
C LEU A 353 3.53 9.42 -32.37
N GLU A 354 3.56 9.64 -33.69
CA GLU A 354 2.49 9.24 -34.61
C GLU A 354 2.23 7.73 -34.55
N GLN A 355 3.29 6.92 -34.47
CA GLN A 355 3.16 5.48 -34.33
C GLN A 355 2.40 5.10 -33.04
N VAL A 356 2.72 5.71 -31.90
CA VAL A 356 2.02 5.45 -30.62
C VAL A 356 0.55 5.82 -30.72
N VAL A 357 0.26 7.02 -31.23
CA VAL A 357 -1.11 7.53 -31.38
C VAL A 357 -1.93 6.71 -32.39
N GLY A 358 -1.30 6.30 -33.50
CA GLY A 358 -1.90 5.44 -34.52
C GLY A 358 -2.20 4.03 -33.99
N ALA A 359 -1.25 3.42 -33.28
CA ALA A 359 -1.44 2.11 -32.66
C ALA A 359 -2.61 2.12 -31.65
N TYR A 360 -2.77 3.19 -30.88
CA TYR A 360 -3.89 3.34 -29.96
C TYR A 360 -5.22 3.49 -30.71
N ALA A 361 -5.24 4.26 -31.81
CA ALA A 361 -6.43 4.40 -32.64
C ALA A 361 -6.88 3.06 -33.25
N GLU A 362 -5.95 2.27 -33.78
CA GLU A 362 -6.22 0.93 -34.30
C GLU A 362 -6.77 0.00 -33.21
N TRP A 363 -6.20 0.05 -32.00
CA TRP A 363 -6.69 -0.74 -30.87
C TRP A 363 -8.12 -0.37 -30.45
N ILE A 364 -8.46 0.93 -30.44
CA ILE A 364 -9.82 1.41 -30.12
C ILE A 364 -10.85 0.82 -31.10
N GLU A 365 -10.55 0.80 -32.39
CA GLU A 365 -11.47 0.22 -33.37
C GLU A 365 -11.62 -1.30 -33.18
N GLY A 366 -10.52 -2.00 -32.87
CA GLY A 366 -10.57 -3.41 -32.47
C GLY A 366 -11.40 -3.67 -31.20
N LEU A 367 -11.41 -2.74 -30.23
CA LEU A 367 -12.31 -2.82 -29.08
C LEU A 367 -13.78 -2.62 -29.47
N ALA A 368 -14.06 -1.66 -30.36
CA ALA A 368 -15.41 -1.40 -30.83
C ALA A 368 -16.01 -2.62 -31.53
N GLU A 369 -15.21 -3.33 -32.34
CA GLU A 369 -15.61 -4.61 -32.94
C GLU A 369 -15.90 -5.67 -31.88
N LYS A 370 -14.99 -5.88 -30.92
CA LYS A 370 -15.18 -6.85 -29.82
C LYS A 370 -16.42 -6.54 -28.97
N ALA A 371 -16.71 -5.26 -28.74
CA ALA A 371 -17.86 -4.84 -27.93
C ALA A 371 -19.20 -5.27 -28.54
N THR A 372 -19.28 -5.48 -29.86
CA THR A 372 -20.50 -5.99 -30.51
C THR A 372 -20.84 -7.42 -30.09
N GLY A 373 -19.84 -8.22 -29.74
CA GLY A 373 -19.98 -9.61 -29.29
C GLY A 373 -20.31 -9.76 -27.80
N LEU A 374 -20.35 -8.67 -27.03
CA LEU A 374 -20.70 -8.71 -25.61
C LEU A 374 -22.21 -8.92 -25.41
N ASP A 375 -22.55 -9.48 -24.25
CA ASP A 375 -23.95 -9.53 -23.77
C ASP A 375 -24.56 -8.12 -23.74
N GLU A 376 -25.86 -8.03 -24.05
CA GLU A 376 -26.57 -6.74 -24.18
C GLU A 376 -26.44 -5.85 -22.94
N ARG A 377 -26.42 -6.45 -21.74
CA ARG A 377 -26.24 -5.74 -20.47
C ARG A 377 -24.92 -4.97 -20.34
N PHE A 378 -23.87 -5.40 -21.06
CA PHE A 378 -22.53 -4.81 -20.97
C PHE A 378 -22.25 -3.78 -22.07
N ARG A 379 -23.04 -3.77 -23.15
CA ARG A 379 -22.82 -2.90 -24.31
C ARG A 379 -22.88 -1.40 -23.98
N PRO A 380 -23.79 -0.90 -23.12
CA PRO A 380 -23.82 0.51 -22.76
C PRO A 380 -22.52 0.98 -22.08
N THR A 381 -22.04 0.23 -21.09
CA THR A 381 -20.79 0.53 -20.38
C THR A 381 -19.58 0.43 -21.32
N ALA A 382 -19.55 -0.58 -22.19
CA ALA A 382 -18.47 -0.72 -23.17
C ALA A 382 -18.41 0.47 -24.14
N ALA A 383 -19.56 0.98 -24.59
CA ALA A 383 -19.64 2.18 -25.43
C ALA A 383 -19.10 3.43 -24.71
N GLN A 384 -19.41 3.59 -23.41
CA GLN A 384 -18.87 4.68 -22.59
C GLN A 384 -17.34 4.60 -22.44
N HIS A 385 -16.80 3.41 -22.20
CA HIS A 385 -15.35 3.17 -22.11
C HIS A 385 -14.65 3.53 -23.43
N ILE A 386 -15.17 3.04 -24.56
CA ILE A 386 -14.63 3.33 -25.90
C ILE A 386 -14.68 4.83 -26.20
N GLU A 387 -15.76 5.52 -25.84
CA GLU A 387 -15.85 6.98 -25.99
C GLU A 387 -14.79 7.71 -25.14
N GLY A 388 -14.53 7.24 -23.92
CA GLY A 388 -13.41 7.71 -23.10
C GLY A 388 -12.06 7.56 -23.80
N CYS A 389 -11.80 6.39 -24.41
CA CYS A 389 -10.60 6.16 -25.21
C CYS A 389 -10.50 7.11 -26.42
N ARG A 390 -11.61 7.36 -27.13
CA ARG A 390 -11.65 8.29 -28.27
C ARG A 390 -11.37 9.73 -27.86
N LYS A 391 -11.90 10.18 -26.72
CA LYS A 391 -11.59 11.50 -26.15
C LYS A 391 -10.10 11.63 -25.79
N ALA A 392 -9.53 10.62 -25.15
CA ALA A 392 -8.09 10.60 -24.87
C ALA A 392 -7.26 10.64 -26.15
N LEU A 393 -7.66 9.89 -27.19
CA LEU A 393 -7.02 9.92 -28.51
C LEU A 393 -7.09 11.30 -29.16
N ALA A 394 -8.23 11.99 -29.10
CA ALA A 394 -8.40 13.32 -29.64
C ALA A 394 -7.44 14.33 -28.98
N ARG A 395 -7.35 14.29 -27.64
CA ARG A 395 -6.41 15.13 -26.87
C ARG A 395 -4.95 14.83 -27.21
N MET A 396 -4.59 13.56 -27.38
CA MET A 396 -3.24 13.18 -27.81
C MET A 396 -2.89 13.71 -29.20
N ARG A 397 -3.84 13.66 -30.14
CA ARG A 397 -3.65 14.22 -31.49
C ARG A 397 -3.46 15.72 -31.46
N GLU A 398 -4.26 16.43 -30.66
CA GLU A 398 -4.08 17.87 -30.47
C GLU A 398 -2.71 18.21 -29.88
N GLY A 399 -2.28 17.50 -28.83
CA GLY A 399 -0.95 17.66 -28.26
C GLY A 399 0.16 17.39 -29.27
N LEU A 400 0.00 16.35 -30.10
CA LEU A 400 0.93 16.00 -31.17
C LEU A 400 1.06 17.14 -32.20
N GLU A 401 -0.05 17.74 -32.63
CA GLU A 401 0.01 18.89 -33.55
C GLU A 401 0.71 20.09 -32.93
N LEU A 402 0.49 20.37 -31.64
CA LEU A 402 1.12 21.50 -30.95
C LEU A 402 2.64 21.35 -30.79
N VAL A 403 3.13 20.13 -30.56
CA VAL A 403 4.57 19.90 -30.34
C VAL A 403 5.38 19.76 -31.64
N ARG A 404 4.72 19.58 -32.78
CA ARG A 404 5.38 19.45 -34.10
C ARG A 404 6.04 20.74 -34.57
N ASP A 405 5.49 21.92 -34.24
CA ASP A 405 6.13 23.18 -34.62
C ASP A 405 7.26 23.52 -33.64
N ASP A 406 8.45 23.08 -34.01
CA ASP A 406 9.71 23.34 -33.34
C ASP A 406 10.03 24.82 -33.09
N ARG A 407 9.40 25.74 -33.82
CA ARG A 407 9.62 27.19 -33.65
C ARG A 407 8.64 27.82 -32.66
N SER A 408 7.52 27.16 -32.39
CA SER A 408 6.56 27.61 -31.39
C SER A 408 7.14 27.46 -29.98
N ASP A 409 6.71 28.30 -29.04
CA ASP A 409 7.12 28.15 -27.63
C ASP A 409 6.76 26.77 -27.08
N VAL A 410 5.65 26.19 -27.53
CA VAL A 410 5.20 24.85 -27.12
C VAL A 410 6.16 23.76 -27.62
N GLY A 411 6.51 23.76 -28.91
CA GLY A 411 7.47 22.81 -29.48
C GLY A 411 8.87 22.97 -28.86
N ARG A 412 9.34 24.21 -28.66
CA ARG A 412 10.60 24.49 -27.97
C ARG A 412 10.60 23.96 -26.54
N ALA A 413 9.56 24.27 -25.75
CA ALA A 413 9.42 23.78 -24.38
C ALA A 413 9.39 22.25 -24.33
N PHE A 414 8.70 21.59 -25.27
CA PHE A 414 8.64 20.14 -25.36
C PHE A 414 10.02 19.51 -25.61
N ARG A 415 10.82 20.03 -26.56
CA ARG A 415 12.17 19.50 -26.82
C ARG A 415 13.11 19.68 -25.64
N MET A 416 13.08 20.85 -25.01
CA MET A 416 13.87 21.12 -23.80
C MET A 416 13.43 20.25 -22.61
N ALA A 417 12.13 19.99 -22.46
CA ALA A 417 11.62 19.09 -21.43
C ALA A 417 12.12 17.65 -21.66
N ASN A 418 12.12 17.17 -22.91
CA ASN A 418 12.68 15.86 -23.27
C ASN A 418 14.18 15.78 -22.98
N ARG A 419 14.94 16.85 -23.27
CA ARG A 419 16.36 16.97 -22.92
C ARG A 419 16.60 16.83 -21.42
N ALA A 420 15.85 17.58 -20.62
CA ALA A 420 15.96 17.57 -19.17
C ALA A 420 15.56 16.21 -18.57
N MET A 421 14.46 15.62 -19.06
CA MET A 421 14.02 14.28 -18.64
C MET A 421 15.02 13.19 -19.00
N LEU A 422 15.64 13.25 -20.18
CA LEU A 422 16.71 12.33 -20.58
C LEU A 422 17.88 12.38 -19.59
N ARG A 423 18.43 13.58 -19.34
CA ARG A 423 19.55 13.77 -18.40
C ARG A 423 19.18 13.33 -16.99
N GLN A 424 17.98 13.70 -16.53
CA GLN A 424 17.45 13.27 -15.24
C GLN A 424 17.41 11.75 -15.15
N GLN A 425 16.86 11.04 -16.14
CA GLN A 425 16.71 9.59 -16.11
C GLN A 425 18.06 8.85 -16.19
N LEU A 426 18.99 9.33 -17.01
CA LEU A 426 20.33 8.73 -17.16
C LEU A 426 21.14 8.82 -15.87
N ARG A 427 21.06 9.94 -15.16
CA ARG A 427 21.78 10.15 -13.88
C ARG A 427 21.02 9.58 -12.69
N SER A 428 19.70 9.50 -12.76
CA SER A 428 18.87 8.97 -11.69
C SER A 428 19.03 7.46 -11.56
N GLY A 429 19.32 7.00 -10.34
CA GLY A 429 19.55 5.58 -10.05
C GLY A 429 21.01 5.15 -10.02
N ALA A 430 21.95 6.10 -10.12
CA ALA A 430 23.34 5.83 -9.77
C ALA A 430 23.46 5.43 -8.28
N ALA A 431 24.38 4.51 -7.99
CA ALA A 431 24.71 4.13 -6.63
C ALA A 431 25.29 5.33 -5.88
N VAL A 432 25.05 5.39 -4.56
CA VAL A 432 25.65 6.43 -3.71
C VAL A 432 27.17 6.26 -3.77
N ARG A 433 27.87 7.35 -4.08
CA ARG A 433 29.34 7.41 -4.08
C ARG A 433 29.81 7.81 -2.69
N PRO A 434 30.51 6.93 -1.93
CA PRO A 434 30.95 7.22 -0.59
C PRO A 434 31.81 8.48 -0.53
N THR A 435 31.60 9.29 0.50
CA THR A 435 32.39 10.50 0.76
C THR A 435 33.14 10.31 2.08
N ARG A 436 34.43 10.64 2.11
CA ARG A 436 35.25 10.63 3.33
C ARG A 436 35.86 11.99 3.59
N SER A 437 36.13 12.30 4.85
CA SER A 437 36.89 13.48 5.23
C SER A 437 38.36 13.11 5.47
N ALA A 438 39.27 13.72 4.71
CA ALA A 438 40.72 13.56 4.83
C ALA A 438 41.40 14.94 4.80
N ASN A 439 42.25 15.23 5.80
CA ASN A 439 43.00 16.49 5.90
C ASN A 439 42.14 17.78 5.76
N GLY A 440 40.92 17.76 6.29
CA GLY A 440 39.97 18.89 6.20
C GLY A 440 39.33 19.08 4.82
N ARG A 441 39.49 18.13 3.89
CA ARG A 441 38.83 18.10 2.59
C ARG A 441 37.95 16.86 2.47
N PHE A 442 36.95 16.94 1.59
CA PHE A 442 36.12 15.78 1.24
C PHE A 442 36.69 15.10 0.00
N GLU A 443 36.83 13.78 0.08
CA GLU A 443 37.21 12.90 -1.03
C GLU A 443 36.01 12.00 -1.36
N VAL A 444 35.62 11.98 -2.64
CA VAL A 444 34.49 11.19 -3.12
C VAL A 444 35.01 10.00 -3.91
N GLU A 445 34.59 8.79 -3.54
CA GLU A 445 35.02 7.55 -4.19
C GLU A 445 34.25 7.27 -5.48
N GLY A 446 34.95 6.71 -6.48
CA GLY A 446 34.37 6.32 -7.76
C GLY A 446 34.13 7.48 -8.74
N ALA A 447 33.88 7.14 -10.00
CA ALA A 447 33.58 8.11 -11.06
C ALA A 447 32.14 8.63 -10.98
N GLN A 448 31.89 9.79 -11.59
CA GLN A 448 30.52 10.29 -11.79
C GLN A 448 29.65 9.29 -12.57
N PRO A 449 28.31 9.37 -12.47
CA PRO A 449 27.40 8.47 -13.17
C PRO A 449 27.69 8.34 -14.67
N ASP A 450 27.91 7.10 -15.13
CA ASP A 450 28.13 6.79 -16.55
C ASP A 450 26.80 6.78 -17.30
N GLU A 451 26.55 7.85 -18.05
CA GLU A 451 25.35 8.02 -18.86
C GLU A 451 25.30 7.02 -20.04
N ASP A 452 26.43 6.60 -20.59
CA ASP A 452 26.47 5.62 -21.68
C ASP A 452 26.13 4.22 -21.17
N ALA A 453 26.58 3.87 -19.96
CA ALA A 453 26.14 2.64 -19.30
C ALA A 453 24.65 2.66 -19.02
N ALA A 454 24.10 3.80 -18.57
CA ALA A 454 22.67 3.97 -18.37
C ALA A 454 21.87 3.76 -19.68
N ARG A 455 22.34 4.30 -20.80
CA ARG A 455 21.74 4.08 -22.14
C ARG A 455 21.79 2.62 -22.55
N ARG A 456 22.94 1.95 -22.37
CA ARG A 456 23.10 0.50 -22.65
C ARG A 456 22.12 -0.37 -21.85
N ASN A 457 21.69 0.10 -20.68
CA ASN A 457 20.70 -0.55 -19.83
C ASN A 457 19.24 -0.16 -20.16
N GLY A 458 18.99 0.43 -21.33
CA GLY A 458 17.63 0.73 -21.83
C GLY A 458 17.01 2.03 -21.32
N LYS A 459 17.74 2.86 -20.57
CA LYS A 459 17.28 4.20 -20.18
C LYS A 459 17.38 5.18 -21.35
N GLY A 460 16.65 6.28 -21.25
CA GLY A 460 16.55 7.35 -22.25
C GLY A 460 15.31 7.26 -23.16
N ASN A 461 14.33 6.45 -22.78
CA ASN A 461 13.11 6.25 -23.55
C ASN A 461 11.87 6.49 -22.68
N TRP A 462 10.85 7.08 -23.29
CA TRP A 462 9.49 7.07 -22.78
C TRP A 462 8.83 5.73 -23.05
N ARG A 463 8.09 5.23 -22.05
CA ARG A 463 7.04 4.23 -22.26
C ARG A 463 5.85 4.87 -22.96
N ALA A 464 5.13 4.10 -23.76
CA ALA A 464 3.94 4.57 -24.49
C ALA A 464 2.96 5.34 -23.60
N PHE A 465 2.63 4.79 -22.43
CA PHE A 465 1.78 5.43 -21.41
C PHE A 465 2.25 6.85 -21.05
N GLN A 466 3.55 7.02 -20.79
CA GLN A 466 4.10 8.28 -20.27
C GLN A 466 4.01 9.39 -21.32
N ILE A 467 4.43 9.10 -22.55
CA ILE A 467 4.39 10.08 -23.64
C ILE A 467 2.97 10.35 -24.11
N ALA A 468 2.11 9.34 -24.13
CA ALA A 468 0.69 9.49 -24.44
C ALA A 468 -0.02 10.41 -23.44
N PHE A 469 0.24 10.22 -22.13
CA PHE A 469 -0.26 11.14 -21.09
C PHE A 469 0.25 12.57 -21.33
N LEU A 470 1.55 12.73 -21.56
CA LEU A 470 2.15 14.04 -21.78
C LEU A 470 1.49 14.76 -22.96
N LEU A 471 1.30 14.07 -24.10
CA LEU A 471 0.58 14.61 -25.25
C LEU A 471 -0.87 14.98 -24.92
N ALA A 472 -1.60 14.14 -24.19
CA ALA A 472 -2.98 14.44 -23.82
C ALA A 472 -3.11 15.65 -22.87
N ALA A 473 -2.12 15.88 -22.00
CA ALA A 473 -2.14 16.95 -21.01
C ALA A 473 -1.64 18.31 -21.55
N ILE A 474 -0.75 18.31 -22.56
CA ILE A 474 -0.13 19.51 -23.12
C ILE A 474 -1.16 20.58 -23.56
N PRO A 475 -2.22 20.30 -24.33
CA PRO A 475 -3.14 21.33 -24.81
C PRO A 475 -3.71 22.20 -23.68
N SER A 476 -4.29 21.55 -22.67
CA SER A 476 -4.85 22.22 -21.49
C SER A 476 -3.82 22.84 -20.55
N SER A 477 -2.55 22.41 -20.64
CA SER A 477 -1.46 22.97 -19.83
C SER A 477 -0.82 24.18 -20.49
N ALA A 478 -0.79 24.20 -21.82
CA ALA A 478 -0.18 25.24 -22.63
C ALA A 478 -1.12 26.42 -22.94
N ASP A 479 -2.41 26.16 -23.13
CA ASP A 479 -3.43 27.18 -23.37
C ASP A 479 -4.29 27.42 -22.12
N PRO A 480 -4.20 28.62 -21.50
CA PRO A 480 -5.04 29.01 -20.36
C PRO A 480 -6.55 29.01 -20.62
N LEU A 481 -6.98 29.16 -21.87
CA LEU A 481 -8.40 29.24 -22.26
C LEU A 481 -8.94 27.90 -22.79
N HIS A 482 -8.12 26.85 -22.76
CA HIS A 482 -8.51 25.54 -23.25
C HIS A 482 -9.69 24.98 -22.46
N GLY A 483 -10.66 24.36 -23.14
CA GLY A 483 -11.88 23.83 -22.51
C GLY A 483 -11.62 22.80 -21.40
N ASP A 484 -10.53 22.03 -21.49
CA ASP A 484 -10.10 21.06 -20.47
C ASP A 484 -9.14 21.62 -19.40
N ARG A 485 -8.90 22.94 -19.37
CA ARG A 485 -8.06 23.58 -18.33
C ARG A 485 -8.60 23.28 -16.94
N GLU A 486 -9.92 23.29 -16.79
CA GLU A 486 -10.61 23.08 -15.53
C GLU A 486 -10.81 21.62 -15.15
N ALA A 487 -10.56 20.68 -16.08
CA ALA A 487 -10.70 19.27 -15.81
C ALA A 487 -9.48 18.74 -15.04
N VAL A 488 -9.73 17.81 -14.12
CA VAL A 488 -8.66 17.09 -13.41
C VAL A 488 -8.17 15.94 -14.29
N ASP A 489 -6.88 15.90 -14.61
CA ASP A 489 -6.29 14.73 -15.25
C ASP A 489 -5.87 13.72 -14.17
N LEU A 490 -6.54 12.57 -14.13
CA LEU A 490 -6.31 11.53 -13.12
C LEU A 490 -5.52 10.37 -13.72
N ILE A 491 -4.25 10.27 -13.36
CA ILE A 491 -3.39 9.14 -13.70
C ILE A 491 -3.76 7.94 -12.83
N TYR A 492 -4.41 6.95 -13.44
CA TYR A 492 -4.76 5.68 -12.81
C TYR A 492 -3.90 4.56 -13.39
N PHE A 493 -2.80 4.25 -12.71
CA PHE A 493 -1.83 3.29 -13.22
C PHE A 493 -1.13 2.51 -12.10
N PRO A 494 -0.73 1.24 -12.31
CA PRO A 494 -0.05 0.44 -11.30
C PRO A 494 1.20 1.10 -10.73
N THR A 495 1.54 0.75 -9.48
CA THR A 495 2.79 1.19 -8.85
C THR A 495 4.00 0.69 -9.65
N GLY A 496 5.04 1.53 -9.80
CA GLY A 496 6.21 1.21 -10.63
C GLY A 496 5.97 1.31 -12.16
N GLY A 497 4.75 1.61 -12.60
CA GLY A 497 4.41 1.75 -14.02
C GLY A 497 4.99 3.02 -14.70
N GLY A 498 5.54 3.95 -13.93
CA GLY A 498 6.20 5.16 -14.44
C GLY A 498 5.33 6.43 -14.39
N LYS A 499 4.37 6.50 -13.46
CA LYS A 499 3.51 7.68 -13.22
C LYS A 499 4.32 8.95 -12.95
N THR A 500 5.38 8.82 -12.16
CA THR A 500 6.23 9.95 -11.81
C THR A 500 6.91 10.59 -13.00
N GLU A 501 7.49 9.81 -13.89
CA GLU A 501 8.10 10.34 -15.11
C GLU A 501 7.08 11.12 -15.96
N ALA A 502 5.82 10.67 -16.00
CA ALA A 502 4.77 11.32 -16.78
C ALA A 502 4.45 12.73 -16.26
N TYR A 503 4.19 12.89 -14.95
CA TYR A 503 3.92 14.22 -14.39
C TYR A 503 5.18 15.08 -14.22
N LEU A 504 6.38 14.49 -14.07
CA LEU A 504 7.65 15.24 -14.09
C LEU A 504 7.95 15.79 -15.49
N GLY A 505 7.64 15.04 -16.54
CA GLY A 505 7.71 15.52 -17.93
C GLY A 505 6.80 16.73 -18.15
N LEU A 506 5.56 16.67 -17.65
CA LEU A 506 4.63 17.81 -17.70
C LEU A 506 5.10 19.01 -16.85
N SER A 507 5.72 18.74 -15.70
CA SER A 507 6.32 19.77 -14.84
C SER A 507 7.44 20.50 -15.58
N ALA A 508 8.37 19.75 -16.18
CA ALA A 508 9.47 20.29 -16.98
C ALA A 508 8.93 21.17 -18.12
N PHE A 509 7.97 20.64 -18.89
CA PHE A 509 7.30 21.37 -19.96
C PHE A 509 6.68 22.68 -19.47
N SER A 510 5.92 22.65 -18.37
CA SER A 510 5.22 23.83 -17.85
C SER A 510 6.18 24.91 -17.34
N MET A 511 7.26 24.52 -16.66
CA MET A 511 8.30 25.43 -16.17
C MET A 511 9.05 26.11 -17.32
N LEU A 512 9.43 25.33 -18.34
CA LEU A 512 10.14 25.84 -19.51
C LEU A 512 9.24 26.74 -20.37
N LEU A 513 7.98 26.33 -20.62
CA LEU A 513 7.02 27.13 -21.37
C LEU A 513 6.74 28.48 -20.71
N ARG A 514 6.64 28.50 -19.37
CA ARG A 514 6.47 29.75 -18.62
C ARG A 514 7.63 30.71 -18.88
N ARG A 515 8.87 30.24 -18.77
CA ARG A 515 10.07 31.07 -19.00
C ARG A 515 10.26 31.50 -20.43
N LEU A 516 9.88 30.68 -21.41
CA LEU A 516 9.90 31.10 -22.82
C LEU A 516 8.95 32.27 -23.08
N ARG A 517 7.77 32.26 -22.46
CA ARG A 517 6.76 33.32 -22.62
C ARG A 517 7.07 34.56 -21.80
N ASP A 518 7.63 34.37 -20.60
CA ASP A 518 8.08 35.45 -19.72
C ASP A 518 9.38 35.06 -18.99
N PRO A 519 10.55 35.47 -19.53
CA PRO A 519 11.84 35.17 -18.93
C PRO A 519 12.01 35.76 -17.52
N GLY A 520 11.26 36.82 -17.19
CA GLY A 520 11.30 37.49 -15.88
C GLY A 520 10.41 36.85 -14.81
N ASP A 521 9.55 35.89 -15.17
CA ASP A 521 8.58 35.30 -14.25
C ASP A 521 9.18 34.22 -13.35
N ALA A 522 9.95 34.64 -12.35
CA ALA A 522 10.65 33.77 -11.40
C ALA A 522 9.81 33.32 -10.21
N SER A 523 8.56 32.94 -10.49
CA SER A 523 7.62 32.49 -9.50
C SER A 523 7.53 30.96 -9.41
N VAL A 524 6.80 30.50 -8.40
CA VAL A 524 6.41 29.10 -8.29
C VAL A 524 5.51 28.75 -9.48
N THR A 525 5.93 27.78 -10.28
CA THR A 525 5.16 27.28 -11.44
C THR A 525 4.41 26.02 -11.11
N VAL A 526 5.05 25.10 -10.38
CA VAL A 526 4.48 23.80 -10.04
C VAL A 526 4.40 23.66 -8.54
N LEU A 527 3.19 23.38 -8.04
CA LEU A 527 2.94 23.01 -6.65
C LEU A 527 2.60 21.52 -6.59
N MET A 528 3.58 20.71 -6.20
CA MET A 528 3.44 19.27 -6.03
C MET A 528 3.14 18.93 -4.57
N ARG A 529 2.12 18.12 -4.33
CA ARG A 529 1.53 17.89 -3.01
C ARG A 529 1.53 16.42 -2.65
N TYR A 530 1.79 16.16 -1.38
CA TYR A 530 1.77 14.83 -0.77
C TYR A 530 0.91 14.82 0.49
N THR A 531 0.35 13.65 0.78
CA THR A 531 -0.53 13.48 1.93
C THR A 531 0.25 13.27 3.22
N LEU A 532 1.24 12.39 3.21
CA LEU A 532 1.98 11.96 4.39
C LEU A 532 3.25 12.79 4.58
N ARG A 533 3.65 12.94 5.85
CA ARG A 533 4.93 13.55 6.26
C ARG A 533 6.10 12.96 5.48
N LEU A 534 6.00 11.68 5.10
CA LEU A 534 6.92 11.01 4.22
C LEU A 534 6.72 11.47 2.77
N LEU A 535 7.30 12.62 2.44
CA LEU A 535 7.84 12.76 1.10
C LEU A 535 8.83 11.62 0.94
N THR A 536 8.59 10.68 0.02
CA THR A 536 9.63 9.69 -0.25
C THR A 536 10.86 10.51 -0.67
N ALA A 537 11.94 10.48 0.11
CA ALA A 537 13.16 11.20 -0.22
C ALA A 537 13.60 10.89 -1.66
N GLN A 538 13.22 9.70 -2.15
CA GLN A 538 13.30 9.29 -3.55
C GLN A 538 12.53 10.22 -4.52
N GLN A 539 11.26 10.58 -4.28
CA GLN A 539 10.53 11.55 -5.12
C GLN A 539 11.19 12.93 -5.09
N PHE A 540 11.62 13.40 -3.92
CA PHE A 540 12.36 14.67 -3.82
C PHE A 540 13.65 14.64 -4.63
N LEU A 541 14.45 13.58 -4.49
CA LEU A 541 15.69 13.39 -5.22
C LEU A 541 15.48 13.35 -6.74
N ARG A 542 14.39 12.72 -7.21
CA ARG A 542 14.06 12.67 -8.65
C ARG A 542 13.68 14.05 -9.18
N ALA A 543 12.85 14.80 -8.46
CA ALA A 543 12.50 16.16 -8.82
C ALA A 543 13.70 17.13 -8.74
N ALA A 544 14.57 16.99 -7.72
CA ALA A 544 15.79 17.77 -7.61
C ALA A 544 16.78 17.46 -8.76
N ALA A 545 16.89 16.20 -9.17
CA ALA A 545 17.68 15.82 -10.34
C ALA A 545 17.11 16.42 -11.63
N LEU A 546 15.78 16.51 -11.77
CA LEU A 546 15.14 17.20 -12.88
C LEU A 546 15.50 18.69 -12.91
N ILE A 547 15.40 19.40 -11.77
CA ILE A 547 15.78 20.82 -11.71
C ILE A 547 17.27 21.01 -12.04
N CYS A 548 18.15 20.14 -11.55
CA CYS A 548 19.57 20.19 -11.93
C CYS A 548 19.77 20.03 -13.45
N ALA A 549 19.00 19.14 -14.09
CA ALA A 549 19.02 18.97 -15.54
C ALA A 549 18.44 20.18 -16.30
N ILE A 550 17.37 20.80 -15.79
CA ILE A 550 16.81 22.02 -16.37
C ILE A 550 17.82 23.18 -16.25
N GLU A 551 18.56 23.31 -15.15
CA GLU A 551 19.62 24.32 -15.02
C GLU A 551 20.78 24.11 -16.00
N GLU A 552 21.07 22.86 -16.38
CA GLU A 552 22.01 22.58 -17.46
C GLU A 552 21.46 23.09 -18.81
N VAL A 553 20.18 22.81 -19.10
CA VAL A 553 19.49 23.29 -20.31
C VAL A 553 19.44 24.82 -20.34
N ARG A 554 19.07 25.47 -19.23
CA ARG A 554 19.04 26.93 -19.10
C ARG A 554 20.38 27.59 -19.42
N ALA A 555 21.49 26.98 -18.98
CA ALA A 555 22.82 27.52 -19.28
C ALA A 555 23.17 27.49 -20.78
N GLN A 556 22.45 26.69 -21.58
CA GLN A 556 22.61 26.60 -23.04
C GLN A 556 21.59 27.47 -23.79
N GLU A 557 20.53 27.93 -23.11
CA GLU A 557 19.39 28.67 -23.67
C GLU A 557 19.22 30.02 -22.94
N PRO A 558 19.85 31.10 -23.44
CA PRO A 558 19.92 32.39 -22.74
C PRO A 558 18.56 33.08 -22.51
N ASP A 559 17.53 32.71 -23.28
CA ASP A 559 16.19 33.30 -23.21
C ASP A 559 15.34 32.79 -22.05
N LEU A 560 15.81 31.77 -21.30
CA LEU A 560 15.10 31.23 -20.14
C LEU A 560 15.27 32.05 -18.85
N GLY A 561 16.14 33.07 -18.86
CA GLY A 561 16.25 34.04 -17.75
C GLY A 561 16.82 33.46 -16.45
N ASP A 562 16.11 33.71 -15.35
CA ASP A 562 16.53 33.39 -13.98
C ASP A 562 16.67 31.87 -13.70
N PRO A 563 17.51 31.47 -12.72
CA PRO A 563 17.69 30.06 -12.35
C PRO A 563 16.39 29.35 -11.93
N PHE A 564 16.26 28.09 -12.34
CA PHE A 564 15.26 27.15 -11.85
C PHE A 564 15.71 26.56 -10.51
N SER A 565 14.76 26.39 -9.59
CA SER A 565 15.04 25.80 -8.27
C SER A 565 13.87 24.98 -7.72
N ILE A 566 14.18 24.12 -6.75
CA ILE A 566 13.20 23.31 -6.02
C ILE A 566 13.17 23.66 -4.53
N GLY A 567 11.97 23.75 -3.96
CA GLY A 567 11.73 23.93 -2.54
C GLY A 567 11.01 22.72 -1.93
N ILE A 568 11.28 22.43 -0.66
CA ILE A 568 10.45 21.51 0.14
C ILE A 568 9.74 22.28 1.28
N TRP A 569 8.42 22.25 1.26
CA TRP A 569 7.53 22.99 2.16
C TRP A 569 6.77 22.01 3.07
N VAL A 570 7.41 21.61 4.17
CA VAL A 570 6.94 20.54 5.07
C VAL A 570 7.07 20.95 6.55
N GLY A 571 6.41 20.24 7.46
CA GLY A 571 6.34 20.62 8.89
C GLY A 571 7.71 20.71 9.58
N SER A 572 7.76 21.38 10.74
CA SER A 572 9.00 21.59 11.51
C SER A 572 9.64 20.32 12.08
N GLU A 573 8.90 19.22 12.13
CA GLU A 573 9.44 17.91 12.47
C GLU A 573 10.33 17.34 11.35
N THR A 574 10.18 17.85 10.13
CA THR A 574 10.81 17.33 8.91
C THR A 574 11.99 18.20 8.48
N THR A 575 11.76 19.50 8.30
CA THR A 575 12.80 20.47 7.92
C THR A 575 12.73 21.71 8.81
N PRO A 576 13.84 22.47 8.96
CA PRO A 576 13.83 23.71 9.73
C PRO A 576 12.89 24.75 9.10
N ASN A 577 12.01 25.36 9.89
CA ASN A 577 11.13 26.43 9.38
C ASN A 577 11.83 27.80 9.34
N SER A 578 12.83 28.05 10.20
CA SER A 578 13.55 29.32 10.22
C SER A 578 15.04 29.16 9.95
N ARG A 579 15.68 30.24 9.46
CA ARG A 579 17.14 30.29 9.28
C ARG A 579 17.90 30.07 10.59
N ALA A 580 17.34 30.54 11.71
CA ALA A 580 17.93 30.34 13.03
C ALA A 580 17.93 28.86 13.44
N ASP A 581 16.81 28.17 13.18
CA ASP A 581 16.69 26.73 13.44
C ASP A 581 17.65 25.92 12.56
N ALA A 582 17.76 26.27 11.28
CA ALA A 582 18.66 25.61 10.33
C ALA A 582 20.13 25.66 10.77
N LYS A 583 20.61 26.84 11.18
CA LYS A 583 21.98 27.01 11.72
C LYS A 583 22.20 26.22 12.99
N THR A 584 21.22 26.26 13.89
CA THR A 584 21.27 25.51 15.16
C THR A 584 21.37 24.02 14.89
N ALA A 585 20.58 23.51 13.95
CA ALA A 585 20.55 22.11 13.59
C ALA A 585 21.84 21.66 12.88
N LEU A 586 22.39 22.47 11.95
CA LEU A 586 23.70 22.21 11.34
C LEU A 586 24.82 22.17 12.39
N GLY A 587 24.79 23.10 13.36
CA GLY A 587 25.73 23.12 14.47
C GLY A 587 25.65 21.86 15.35
N LYS A 588 24.44 21.38 15.65
CA LYS A 588 24.22 20.11 16.38
C LYS A 588 24.68 18.90 15.59
N LEU A 589 24.45 18.88 14.27
CA LEU A 589 24.89 17.81 13.37
C LEU A 589 26.42 17.68 13.36
N HIS A 590 27.15 18.81 13.31
CA HIS A 590 28.62 18.82 13.45
C HIS A 590 29.12 18.35 14.82
N ARG A 591 28.30 18.39 15.87
CA ARG A 591 28.64 17.88 17.21
C ARG A 591 28.16 16.43 17.43
N GLY A 592 27.50 15.82 16.45
CA GLY A 592 26.89 14.51 16.59
C GLY A 592 25.75 14.47 17.63
N GLU A 593 25.14 15.62 17.93
CA GLU A 593 24.07 15.76 18.93
C GLU A 593 22.66 15.57 18.35
N GLN A 594 22.54 15.53 17.03
CA GLN A 594 21.27 15.40 16.31
C GLN A 594 21.49 14.71 14.97
N ASP A 595 20.48 13.96 14.52
CA ASP A 595 20.42 13.43 13.17
C ASP A 595 20.17 14.52 12.11
N ASN A 596 20.30 14.14 10.84
CA ASN A 596 20.28 15.07 9.72
C ASN A 596 18.87 15.60 9.40
N PRO A 597 18.60 16.91 9.59
CA PRO A 597 17.29 17.53 9.35
C PRO A 597 17.08 18.01 7.91
N PHE A 598 18.06 17.81 7.01
CA PHE A 598 18.07 18.44 5.68
C PHE A 598 17.63 17.50 4.53
N LEU A 599 17.24 16.25 4.83
CA LEU A 599 16.72 15.21 3.93
C LEU A 599 17.63 14.73 2.78
N LEU A 600 18.59 15.53 2.35
CA LEU A 600 19.42 15.27 1.16
C LEU A 600 20.68 14.47 1.51
N LEU A 601 20.58 13.13 1.51
CA LEU A 601 21.70 12.22 1.85
C LEU A 601 22.72 12.01 0.72
N ARG A 602 22.44 12.51 -0.48
CA ARG A 602 23.35 12.44 -1.64
C ARG A 602 23.08 13.57 -2.62
N CYS A 603 24.10 13.94 -3.40
CA CYS A 603 23.97 14.86 -4.50
C CYS A 603 23.02 14.29 -5.58
N PRO A 604 21.95 15.00 -5.97
CA PRO A 604 21.01 14.50 -6.98
C PRO A 604 21.61 14.48 -8.40
N TRP A 605 22.75 15.16 -8.61
CA TRP A 605 23.43 15.23 -9.90
C TRP A 605 24.49 14.14 -10.12
N CYS A 606 25.40 13.96 -9.16
CA CYS A 606 26.55 13.06 -9.29
C CYS A 606 26.57 11.91 -8.27
N ALA A 607 25.54 11.78 -7.44
CA ALA A 607 25.37 10.74 -6.42
C ALA A 607 26.41 10.71 -5.28
N ALA A 608 27.26 11.73 -5.14
CA ALA A 608 28.18 11.89 -3.98
C ALA A 608 27.40 11.91 -2.65
N GLN A 609 27.84 11.15 -1.66
CA GLN A 609 27.25 11.09 -0.33
C GLN A 609 27.32 12.46 0.37
N MET A 610 26.24 12.86 1.03
CA MET A 610 26.09 14.11 1.78
C MET A 610 25.63 13.83 3.21
N GLY A 611 25.86 14.78 4.12
CA GLY A 611 25.60 14.65 5.55
C GLY A 611 26.81 14.15 6.34
N PRO A 612 26.62 13.60 7.54
CA PRO A 612 27.72 13.07 8.36
C PRO A 612 28.51 11.99 7.61
N VAL A 613 29.83 12.15 7.55
CA VAL A 613 30.74 11.22 6.84
C VAL A 613 31.91 10.78 7.72
N PRO A 614 32.46 9.57 7.51
CA PRO A 614 33.58 9.06 8.30
C PRO A 614 34.86 9.90 8.10
N SER A 615 35.67 10.00 9.16
CA SER A 615 36.97 10.68 9.13
C SER A 615 38.13 9.67 9.10
N GLN A 616 39.16 9.91 8.28
CA GLN A 616 40.35 9.03 8.24
C GLN A 616 41.13 8.99 9.57
N GLU A 617 40.99 10.02 10.41
CA GLU A 617 41.63 10.09 11.73
C GLU A 617 41.03 9.06 12.72
N GLU A 618 39.79 8.62 12.52
CA GLU A 618 39.12 7.62 13.37
C GLU A 618 39.53 6.18 13.07
N ASP A 619 39.89 5.85 11.82
CA ASP A 619 40.34 4.50 11.41
C ASP A 619 41.76 4.17 11.90
N SER A 620 42.53 5.19 12.30
CA SER A 620 43.93 5.07 12.76
C SER A 620 44.07 4.73 14.25
N ALA A 621 42.99 4.77 15.02
CA ALA A 621 43.01 4.52 16.47
C ALA A 621 42.74 3.03 16.81
N PRO A 622 43.63 2.34 17.54
CA PRO A 622 43.42 0.93 17.86
C PRO A 622 42.15 0.71 18.70
N ARG A 623 41.29 -0.23 18.26
CA ARG A 623 39.97 -0.59 18.81
C ARG A 623 39.93 -1.09 20.28
N GLN A 624 41.03 -1.07 21.01
CA GLN A 624 41.06 -1.55 22.40
C GLN A 624 40.91 -0.40 23.40
N SER A 625 39.90 -0.52 24.26
CA SER A 625 39.55 0.36 25.39
C SER A 625 38.59 1.53 25.11
N ARG A 626 37.34 1.21 24.76
CA ARG A 626 36.18 1.98 25.25
C ARG A 626 35.79 1.50 26.65
N ARG A 627 36.66 1.71 27.64
CA ARG A 627 36.24 1.77 29.05
C ARG A 627 35.91 3.22 29.39
N LYS A 628 34.67 3.46 29.81
CA LYS A 628 34.18 4.70 30.41
C LYS A 628 35.02 5.03 31.65
N THR A 629 36.09 5.81 31.50
CA THR A 629 36.69 6.54 32.64
C THR A 629 37.35 7.82 32.16
N GLY A 630 36.84 8.95 32.66
CA GLY A 630 37.66 10.10 33.04
C GLY A 630 38.13 11.03 31.93
N ARG A 631 37.39 12.15 31.77
CA ARG A 631 37.91 13.51 31.60
C ARG A 631 39.22 13.62 30.79
N ARG A 632 39.10 13.76 29.46
CA ARG A 632 40.07 14.52 28.65
C ARG A 632 39.42 15.81 28.19
N SER A 633 40.11 16.90 28.50
CA SER A 633 39.82 18.28 28.11
C SER A 633 40.05 18.51 26.61
N GLY A 634 39.11 19.20 25.96
CA GLY A 634 39.49 20.43 25.25
C GLY A 634 39.41 20.49 23.72
N ALA A 635 38.99 19.46 22.99
CA ALA A 635 38.62 19.60 21.59
C ALA A 635 37.35 18.79 21.32
N ALA A 636 36.22 19.46 21.09
CA ALA A 636 35.00 18.80 20.66
C ALA A 636 35.31 18.13 19.31
N VAL A 637 35.31 16.79 19.27
CA VAL A 637 35.44 16.03 18.03
C VAL A 637 34.27 16.44 17.14
N ARG A 638 34.54 17.25 16.12
CA ARG A 638 33.52 17.67 15.15
C ARG A 638 33.34 16.53 14.14
N THR A 639 32.12 16.02 14.04
CA THR A 639 31.73 15.12 12.96
C THR A 639 31.82 15.88 11.63
N PRO A 640 32.61 15.41 10.65
CA PRO A 640 32.63 16.00 9.32
C PRO A 640 31.26 15.85 8.65
N VAL A 641 30.72 16.95 8.13
CA VAL A 641 29.41 16.97 7.45
C VAL A 641 29.65 17.44 6.02
N ALA A 642 29.48 16.53 5.07
CA ALA A 642 29.70 16.79 3.65
C ALA A 642 28.47 17.46 3.01
N GLY A 643 28.73 18.53 2.29
CA GLY A 643 27.78 19.17 1.39
C GLY A 643 26.68 20.04 1.98
N TYR A 644 26.73 20.33 3.28
CA TYR A 644 25.94 21.39 3.92
C TYR A 644 26.88 22.49 4.38
N SER A 645 26.56 23.74 4.05
CA SER A 645 27.44 24.88 4.37
C SER A 645 26.62 26.10 4.79
N GLU A 646 27.08 26.80 5.82
CA GLU A 646 26.49 28.08 6.21
C GLU A 646 26.87 29.16 5.19
N TYR A 647 25.88 29.87 4.67
CA TYR A 647 26.06 30.94 3.69
C TYR A 647 25.10 32.09 3.95
N ARG A 648 25.62 33.30 4.15
CA ARG A 648 24.85 34.54 4.42
C ARG A 648 23.74 34.37 5.47
N GLY A 649 23.99 33.57 6.50
CA GLY A 649 23.06 33.35 7.61
C GLY A 649 21.97 32.29 7.38
N THR A 650 22.03 31.52 6.28
CA THR A 650 21.23 30.30 6.05
C THR A 650 22.12 29.10 5.72
N VAL A 651 21.54 27.93 5.45
CA VAL A 651 22.22 26.70 5.04
C VAL A 651 22.03 26.47 3.53
N ARG A 652 23.13 26.29 2.80
CA ARG A 652 23.15 25.93 1.37
C ARG A 652 23.72 24.54 1.15
N PHE A 653 23.36 23.96 0.00
CA PHE A 653 23.79 22.64 -0.43
C PHE A 653 24.86 22.76 -1.53
N ILE A 654 26.07 22.30 -1.25
CA ILE A 654 27.21 22.35 -2.19
C ILE A 654 27.73 20.92 -2.33
N CYS A 655 27.91 20.43 -3.54
CA CYS A 655 28.37 19.06 -3.74
C CYS A 655 29.82 18.89 -3.23
N PRO A 656 30.14 17.83 -2.44
CA PRO A 656 31.51 17.60 -1.97
C PRO A 656 32.46 17.09 -3.07
N ASP A 657 31.96 16.70 -4.24
CA ASP A 657 32.76 16.28 -5.38
C ASP A 657 33.20 17.52 -6.19
N ASN A 658 34.50 17.83 -6.19
CA ASN A 658 35.04 19.00 -6.90
C ASN A 658 34.81 18.97 -8.42
N GLU A 659 34.61 17.79 -9.02
CA GLU A 659 34.31 17.64 -10.45
C GLU A 659 32.82 17.86 -10.77
N CYS A 660 31.97 17.97 -9.75
CA CYS A 660 30.54 18.20 -9.94
C CYS A 660 30.29 19.66 -10.35
N ARG A 661 29.36 19.87 -11.28
CA ARG A 661 28.87 21.21 -11.66
C ARG A 661 28.36 22.03 -10.46
N PHE A 662 27.89 21.35 -9.42
CA PHE A 662 27.27 21.96 -8.25
C PHE A 662 28.21 22.04 -7.02
N SER A 663 29.53 22.07 -7.25
CA SER A 663 30.56 21.97 -6.20
C SER A 663 31.06 23.32 -5.65
N THR A 664 30.56 24.44 -6.16
CA THR A 664 31.06 25.79 -5.82
C THR A 664 29.98 26.65 -5.17
N GLU A 665 30.39 27.71 -4.47
CA GLU A 665 29.44 28.67 -3.86
C GLU A 665 28.63 29.47 -4.90
N ASP A 666 29.19 29.68 -6.09
CA ASP A 666 28.55 30.40 -7.21
C ASP A 666 27.62 29.49 -8.02
N SER A 667 27.82 28.17 -7.94
CA SER A 667 26.97 27.15 -8.55
C SER A 667 26.59 26.10 -7.50
N PRO A 668 25.78 26.45 -6.49
CA PRO A 668 25.31 25.49 -5.50
C PRO A 668 24.19 24.63 -6.09
N LEU A 669 23.82 23.55 -5.39
CA LEU A 669 22.61 22.81 -5.74
C LEU A 669 21.38 23.73 -5.61
N PRO A 670 20.48 23.79 -6.61
CA PRO A 670 19.35 24.71 -6.64
C PRO A 670 18.18 24.23 -5.76
N ILE A 671 18.47 23.99 -4.48
CA ILE A 671 17.59 23.32 -3.52
C ILE A 671 17.43 24.17 -2.26
N TYR A 672 16.19 24.37 -1.85
CA TYR A 672 15.83 25.07 -0.62
C TYR A 672 14.99 24.18 0.29
N VAL A 673 15.36 24.09 1.57
CA VAL A 673 14.65 23.26 2.56
C VAL A 673 14.17 24.02 3.79
N VAL A 674 14.45 25.32 3.85
CA VAL A 674 14.09 26.20 4.96
C VAL A 674 12.94 27.10 4.52
N ASP A 675 11.80 27.08 5.23
CA ASP A 675 10.60 27.86 4.87
C ASP A 675 10.91 29.34 4.60
N ASP A 676 11.71 30.01 5.45
CA ASP A 676 12.14 31.40 5.23
C ASP A 676 12.83 31.60 3.86
N ASP A 677 13.64 30.63 3.42
CA ASP A 677 14.29 30.68 2.10
C ASP A 677 13.29 30.41 0.97
N LEU A 678 12.30 29.53 1.19
CA LEU A 678 11.24 29.28 0.21
C LEU A 678 10.41 30.53 -0.05
N TYR A 679 10.04 31.28 0.99
CA TYR A 679 9.24 32.51 0.84
C TYR A 679 10.04 33.64 0.17
N GLU A 680 11.35 33.72 0.38
CA GLU A 680 12.21 34.72 -0.25
C GLU A 680 12.52 34.38 -1.71
N GLN A 681 12.96 33.14 -1.96
CA GLN A 681 13.52 32.71 -3.24
C GLN A 681 12.45 32.26 -4.23
N ARG A 682 11.26 31.85 -3.75
CA ARG A 682 10.10 31.40 -4.54
C ARG A 682 10.47 30.32 -5.57
N PRO A 683 10.86 29.12 -5.10
CA PRO A 683 11.37 28.08 -5.99
C PRO A 683 10.38 27.72 -7.10
N THR A 684 10.88 27.48 -8.30
CA THR A 684 10.04 27.21 -9.48
C THR A 684 9.16 25.97 -9.31
N LEU A 685 9.66 24.96 -8.61
CA LEU A 685 8.91 23.79 -8.17
C LEU A 685 8.90 23.75 -6.63
N VAL A 686 7.71 23.72 -6.03
CA VAL A 686 7.55 23.50 -4.59
C VAL A 686 6.91 22.14 -4.36
N ILE A 687 7.57 21.32 -3.55
CA ILE A 687 7.01 20.08 -3.03
C ILE A 687 6.54 20.33 -1.59
N GLY A 688 5.25 20.16 -1.33
CA GLY A 688 4.67 20.37 0.00
C GLY A 688 3.80 19.23 0.50
N THR A 689 3.51 19.24 1.79
CA THR A 689 2.49 18.37 2.39
C THR A 689 1.20 19.13 2.65
N VAL A 690 0.06 18.43 2.60
CA VAL A 690 -1.26 19.02 2.93
C VAL A 690 -1.29 19.60 4.36
N ASP A 691 -0.43 19.10 5.27
CA ASP A 691 -0.28 19.65 6.62
C ASP A 691 0.05 21.16 6.64
N LYS A 692 0.77 21.67 5.62
CA LYS A 692 1.07 23.11 5.50
C LYS A 692 -0.17 23.96 5.23
N PHE A 693 -1.27 23.38 4.76
CA PHE A 693 -2.51 24.14 4.52
C PHE A 693 -3.04 24.73 5.82
N ALA A 694 -2.95 23.99 6.93
CA ALA A 694 -3.30 24.53 8.25
C ALA A 694 -2.44 25.74 8.62
N LEU A 695 -1.15 25.76 8.25
CA LEU A 695 -0.20 26.82 8.59
C LEU A 695 -0.40 28.13 7.81
N ILE A 696 -1.12 28.14 6.68
CA ILE A 696 -1.31 29.39 5.92
C ILE A 696 -2.19 30.39 6.69
N ALA A 697 -3.07 29.93 7.59
CA ALA A 697 -3.78 30.83 8.52
C ALA A 697 -2.85 31.47 9.56
N TRP A 698 -1.68 30.87 9.81
CA TRP A 698 -0.71 31.28 10.83
C TRP A 698 0.50 32.04 10.27
N ARG A 699 0.79 31.88 8.97
CA ARG A 699 2.03 32.33 8.32
C ARG A 699 1.71 33.19 7.08
N PRO A 700 1.60 34.52 7.22
CA PRO A 700 1.26 35.40 6.10
C PRO A 700 2.35 35.40 5.00
N LYS A 701 3.62 35.17 5.37
CA LYS A 701 4.73 35.04 4.40
C LYS A 701 4.52 33.95 3.34
N ALA A 702 3.66 32.96 3.59
CA ALA A 702 3.34 31.92 2.61
C ALA A 702 2.73 32.47 1.32
N GLN A 703 2.17 33.69 1.34
CA GLN A 703 1.55 34.35 0.20
C GLN A 703 2.54 34.53 -0.98
N ALA A 704 3.84 34.62 -0.67
CA ALA A 704 4.91 34.73 -1.67
C ALA A 704 4.96 33.51 -2.61
N LEU A 705 4.59 32.31 -2.13
CA LEU A 705 4.53 31.09 -2.96
C LEU A 705 3.41 31.16 -4.01
N PHE A 706 2.41 32.01 -3.78
CA PHE A 706 1.28 32.22 -4.68
C PHE A 706 1.44 33.51 -5.51
N GLY A 707 2.59 34.18 -5.41
CA GLY A 707 2.91 35.38 -6.20
C GLY A 707 2.39 36.69 -5.61
N PHE A 708 1.90 36.68 -4.36
CA PHE A 708 1.52 37.91 -3.65
C PHE A 708 2.74 38.60 -3.03
N GLY A 709 2.77 39.94 -3.14
CA GLY A 709 3.70 40.83 -2.46
C GLY A 709 3.30 41.10 -1.02
N THR A 710 4.16 41.77 -0.27
CA THR A 710 3.92 42.10 1.15
C THR A 710 2.76 43.07 1.39
N ASP A 711 2.33 43.77 0.34
CA ASP A 711 1.18 44.67 0.32
C ASP A 711 -0.15 43.97 0.00
N GLY A 712 -0.13 42.66 -0.28
CA GLY A 712 -1.31 41.88 -0.68
C GLY A 712 -1.61 41.94 -2.18
N SER A 713 -0.84 42.68 -2.98
CA SER A 713 -1.00 42.73 -4.43
C SER A 713 -0.34 41.52 -5.10
N ARG A 714 -0.94 40.98 -6.16
CA ARG A 714 -0.37 39.85 -6.92
C ARG A 714 0.68 40.35 -7.92
N ALA A 715 1.93 40.44 -7.47
CA ALA A 715 3.06 40.94 -8.27
C ALA A 715 3.61 39.89 -9.25
N TYR A 716 3.50 38.61 -8.92
CA TYR A 716 4.04 37.50 -9.72
C TYR A 716 2.95 36.50 -10.07
N SER A 717 3.23 35.67 -11.06
CA SER A 717 2.28 34.68 -11.50
C SER A 717 2.13 33.56 -10.46
N PRO A 718 0.92 33.06 -10.18
CA PRO A 718 0.74 31.95 -9.24
C PRO A 718 1.22 30.61 -9.82
N PRO A 719 1.28 29.54 -9.01
CA PRO A 719 1.41 28.17 -9.50
C PRO A 719 0.33 27.87 -10.55
N SER A 720 0.75 27.51 -11.76
CA SER A 720 -0.16 27.21 -12.88
C SER A 720 -0.45 25.72 -13.04
N LEU A 721 0.33 24.86 -12.35
CA LEU A 721 0.16 23.42 -12.32
C LEU A 721 0.20 22.90 -10.88
N ILE A 722 -0.84 22.18 -10.49
CA ILE A 722 -0.95 21.46 -9.22
C ILE A 722 -0.83 19.97 -9.51
N ILE A 723 0.07 19.29 -8.79
CA ILE A 723 0.22 17.84 -8.86
C ILE A 723 -0.13 17.24 -7.51
N GLN A 724 -1.13 16.35 -7.46
CA GLN A 724 -1.43 15.54 -6.28
C GLN A 724 -1.00 14.10 -6.49
N ASP A 725 0.04 13.66 -5.76
CA ASP A 725 0.41 12.25 -5.78
C ASP A 725 -0.31 11.46 -4.68
N GLU A 726 -0.57 10.18 -4.95
CA GLU A 726 -1.30 9.25 -4.09
C GLU A 726 -2.66 9.81 -3.60
N LEU A 727 -3.52 10.22 -4.55
CA LEU A 727 -4.83 10.84 -4.28
C LEU A 727 -5.71 10.02 -3.31
N HIS A 728 -5.62 8.69 -3.36
CA HIS A 728 -6.37 7.78 -2.49
C HIS A 728 -6.02 7.90 -1.00
N LEU A 729 -4.89 8.54 -0.67
CA LEU A 729 -4.52 8.83 0.72
C LEU A 729 -5.21 10.09 1.27
N ILE A 730 -5.85 10.90 0.42
CA ILE A 730 -6.69 12.04 0.82
C ILE A 730 -8.12 11.52 1.00
N ALA A 731 -8.36 10.88 2.15
CA ALA A 731 -9.59 10.17 2.45
C ALA A 731 -10.05 10.42 3.89
N GLY A 732 -11.33 10.12 4.16
CA GLY A 732 -11.92 10.18 5.49
C GLY A 732 -11.75 11.56 6.14
N PRO A 733 -11.42 11.64 7.45
CA PRO A 733 -11.27 12.92 8.15
C PRO A 733 -10.22 13.86 7.53
N LEU A 734 -9.10 13.30 7.05
CA LEU A 734 -8.08 14.11 6.39
C LEU A 734 -8.61 14.68 5.08
N GLY A 735 -9.26 13.85 4.27
CA GLY A 735 -9.85 14.29 3.00
C GLY A 735 -10.92 15.36 3.18
N SER A 736 -11.78 15.22 4.19
CA SER A 736 -12.77 16.25 4.53
C SER A 736 -12.11 17.58 4.89
N LEU A 737 -11.08 17.58 5.75
CA LEU A 737 -10.37 18.81 6.08
C LEU A 737 -9.64 19.39 4.86
N THR A 738 -8.91 18.57 4.11
CA THR A 738 -8.20 19.02 2.91
C THR A 738 -9.16 19.64 1.89
N GLY A 739 -10.28 19.00 1.59
CA GLY A 739 -11.28 19.53 0.65
C GLY A 739 -11.87 20.88 1.08
N LEU A 740 -11.93 21.16 2.38
CA LEU A 740 -12.39 22.47 2.88
C LEU A 740 -11.35 23.57 2.61
N TYR A 741 -10.06 23.25 2.69
CA TYR A 741 -8.96 24.19 2.37
C TYR A 741 -8.74 24.36 0.87
N GLU A 742 -9.03 23.34 0.05
CA GLU A 742 -8.73 23.35 -1.39
C GLU A 742 -9.38 24.51 -2.14
N GLY A 743 -10.56 24.98 -1.73
CA GLY A 743 -11.18 26.17 -2.32
C GLY A 743 -10.30 27.42 -2.19
N VAL A 744 -9.67 27.63 -1.02
CA VAL A 744 -8.73 28.73 -0.80
C VAL A 744 -7.42 28.50 -1.53
N ILE A 745 -6.88 27.29 -1.52
CA ILE A 745 -5.62 26.99 -2.20
C ILE A 745 -5.74 27.18 -3.71
N GLU A 746 -6.84 26.74 -4.31
CA GLU A 746 -7.14 26.94 -5.73
C GLU A 746 -7.24 28.43 -6.05
N GLU A 747 -7.98 29.20 -5.24
CA GLU A 747 -8.12 30.65 -5.43
C GLU A 747 -6.78 31.40 -5.29
N LEU A 748 -5.93 30.99 -4.35
CA LEU A 748 -4.56 31.51 -4.26
C LEU A 748 -3.74 31.18 -5.51
N CYS A 749 -4.02 30.07 -6.18
CA CYS A 749 -3.40 29.69 -7.45
C CYS A 749 -4.10 30.27 -8.70
N THR A 750 -5.28 30.88 -8.57
CA THR A 750 -6.00 31.51 -9.67
C THR A 750 -5.31 32.81 -10.08
N ASP A 751 -4.97 32.94 -11.36
CA ASP A 751 -4.35 34.15 -11.90
C ASP A 751 -5.42 35.15 -12.34
N GLY A 752 -5.67 36.16 -11.50
CA GLY A 752 -6.61 37.25 -11.75
C GLY A 752 -6.00 38.48 -12.43
N ARG A 753 -4.73 38.44 -12.88
CA ARG A 753 -4.07 39.62 -13.49
C ARG A 753 -4.51 39.89 -14.93
N GLY A 754 -5.09 38.88 -15.60
CA GLY A 754 -5.61 38.98 -16.97
C GLY A 754 -7.04 39.53 -17.03
N SER A 755 -7.63 39.53 -18.24
CA SER A 755 -9.02 39.94 -18.45
C SER A 755 -10.05 38.95 -17.90
N ALA A 756 -9.64 37.70 -17.70
CA ALA A 756 -10.43 36.63 -17.10
C ALA A 756 -9.54 35.83 -16.13
N PRO A 757 -10.11 35.31 -15.03
CA PRO A 757 -9.37 34.48 -14.09
C PRO A 757 -8.93 33.17 -14.74
N ILE A 758 -7.66 32.83 -14.61
CA ILE A 758 -7.10 31.57 -15.12
C ILE A 758 -6.87 30.63 -13.95
N LEU A 759 -7.60 29.51 -13.93
CA LEU A 759 -7.43 28.49 -12.92
C LEU A 759 -6.15 27.66 -13.14
N PRO A 760 -5.55 27.12 -12.06
CA PRO A 760 -4.46 26.16 -12.19
C PRO A 760 -4.95 24.87 -12.86
N LYS A 761 -4.06 24.22 -13.62
CA LYS A 761 -4.28 22.86 -14.10
C LYS A 761 -4.02 21.88 -12.95
N ILE A 762 -4.91 20.92 -12.74
CA ILE A 762 -4.75 19.89 -11.71
C ILE A 762 -4.49 18.54 -12.35
N VAL A 763 -3.40 17.89 -11.92
CA VAL A 763 -3.06 16.51 -12.25
C VAL A 763 -2.99 15.71 -10.96
N ALA A 764 -3.69 14.59 -10.89
CA ALA A 764 -3.65 13.68 -9.75
C ALA A 764 -3.16 12.30 -10.16
N SER A 765 -2.51 11.55 -9.26
CA SER A 765 -2.11 10.16 -9.49
C SER A 765 -2.57 9.23 -8.38
N THR A 766 -2.96 8.01 -8.76
CA THR A 766 -3.32 6.93 -7.83
C THR A 766 -3.09 5.56 -8.47
N ALA A 767 -3.01 4.51 -7.65
CA ALA A 767 -2.98 3.11 -8.09
C ALA A 767 -4.29 2.38 -7.78
N THR A 768 -5.09 2.90 -6.84
CA THR A 768 -6.27 2.23 -6.30
C THR A 768 -7.30 3.30 -5.96
N ILE A 769 -8.31 3.46 -6.80
CA ILE A 769 -9.40 4.42 -6.59
C ILE A 769 -10.70 3.83 -7.11
N ARG A 770 -11.82 4.20 -6.47
CA ARG A 770 -13.18 3.90 -6.88
C ARG A 770 -14.03 5.15 -6.63
N ARG A 771 -15.01 5.40 -7.48
CA ARG A 771 -15.85 6.62 -7.51
C ARG A 771 -15.02 7.91 -7.49
N HIS A 772 -14.00 7.93 -8.37
CA HIS A 772 -13.01 9.01 -8.41
C HIS A 772 -13.60 10.38 -8.73
N GLU A 773 -14.68 10.45 -9.53
CA GLU A 773 -15.38 11.70 -9.85
C GLU A 773 -15.97 12.36 -8.59
N GLU A 774 -16.61 11.59 -7.72
CA GLU A 774 -17.18 12.06 -6.46
C GLU A 774 -16.07 12.57 -5.52
N GLN A 775 -14.96 11.83 -5.41
CA GLN A 775 -13.82 12.25 -4.60
C GLN A 775 -13.19 13.55 -5.13
N VAL A 776 -13.01 13.67 -6.46
CA VAL A 776 -12.47 14.88 -7.09
C VAL A 776 -13.41 16.07 -6.90
N LYS A 777 -14.72 15.88 -7.02
CA LYS A 777 -15.71 16.92 -6.74
C LYS A 777 -15.65 17.37 -5.28
N ALA A 778 -15.62 16.42 -4.34
CA ALA A 778 -15.51 16.74 -2.91
C ALA A 778 -14.22 17.51 -2.58
N LEU A 779 -13.07 17.09 -3.11
CA LEU A 779 -11.79 17.71 -2.81
C LEU A 779 -11.58 19.02 -3.59
N TYR A 780 -11.68 18.97 -4.91
CA TYR A 780 -11.29 20.05 -5.81
C TYR A 780 -12.46 20.84 -6.38
N GLY A 781 -13.71 20.46 -6.12
CA GLY A 781 -14.90 21.14 -6.67
C GLY A 781 -14.81 21.23 -8.19
N ARG A 782 -14.25 20.20 -8.83
CA ARG A 782 -14.21 20.04 -10.28
C ARG A 782 -15.17 18.93 -10.66
N GLU A 783 -16.02 19.17 -11.64
CA GLU A 783 -17.03 18.19 -12.09
C GLU A 783 -16.52 17.32 -13.26
N ARG A 784 -15.42 17.70 -13.89
CA ARG A 784 -14.85 16.97 -15.03
C ARG A 784 -13.53 16.31 -14.64
N VAL A 785 -13.46 14.99 -14.85
CA VAL A 785 -12.26 14.20 -14.64
C VAL A 785 -11.93 13.43 -15.92
N HIS A 786 -10.66 13.47 -16.29
CA HIS A 786 -10.13 12.68 -17.39
C HIS A 786 -9.25 11.58 -16.81
N LEU A 787 -9.79 10.38 -16.71
CA LEU A 787 -9.04 9.19 -16.31
C LEU A 787 -8.02 8.83 -17.40
N PHE A 788 -6.76 8.64 -17.03
CA PHE A 788 -5.71 8.23 -17.96
C PHE A 788 -4.88 7.04 -17.44
N PRO A 789 -4.77 5.94 -18.20
CA PRO A 789 -5.54 5.66 -19.41
C PRO A 789 -7.03 5.41 -19.10
N PRO A 790 -7.96 5.75 -20.02
CA PRO A 790 -9.34 5.31 -19.90
C PRO A 790 -9.43 3.77 -19.90
N HIS A 791 -10.46 3.22 -19.26
CA HIS A 791 -10.71 1.79 -19.29
C HIS A 791 -10.99 1.29 -20.70
N GLY A 792 -10.42 0.13 -21.06
CA GLY A 792 -10.87 -0.66 -22.20
C GLY A 792 -12.13 -1.47 -21.83
N ILE A 793 -12.38 -2.58 -22.51
CA ILE A 793 -13.51 -3.48 -22.17
C ILE A 793 -13.08 -4.65 -21.28
N ASP A 794 -11.79 -4.81 -20.97
CA ASP A 794 -11.25 -5.94 -20.23
C ASP A 794 -10.18 -5.49 -19.23
N ALA A 795 -10.18 -6.05 -18.02
CA ALA A 795 -9.19 -5.70 -16.99
C ALA A 795 -7.74 -6.10 -17.39
N SER A 796 -7.58 -7.03 -18.34
CA SER A 796 -6.27 -7.52 -18.78
C SER A 796 -5.59 -6.68 -19.85
N ASP A 797 -6.31 -5.73 -20.47
CA ASP A 797 -5.79 -4.91 -21.56
C ASP A 797 -6.39 -3.49 -21.55
N SER A 798 -5.55 -2.52 -21.20
CA SER A 798 -5.86 -1.09 -21.26
C SER A 798 -5.13 -0.36 -22.40
N PHE A 799 -4.58 -1.12 -23.36
CA PHE A 799 -3.54 -0.73 -24.33
C PHE A 799 -2.21 -0.33 -23.71
N PHE A 800 -2.23 0.56 -22.71
CA PHE A 800 -1.04 1.13 -22.08
C PHE A 800 -0.46 0.25 -20.98
N ALA A 801 -1.25 -0.69 -20.47
CA ALA A 801 -0.84 -1.77 -19.58
C ALA A 801 -1.62 -3.04 -19.94
N VAL A 802 -0.91 -4.15 -20.01
CA VAL A 802 -1.45 -5.46 -20.34
C VAL A 802 -0.97 -6.51 -19.34
N TYR A 803 -1.71 -7.62 -19.22
CA TYR A 803 -1.17 -8.79 -18.53
C TYR A 803 0.06 -9.30 -19.26
N ASP A 804 1.17 -9.44 -18.53
CA ASP A 804 2.44 -9.85 -19.09
C ASP A 804 2.34 -11.31 -19.55
N ARG A 805 2.74 -11.55 -20.79
CA ARG A 805 2.68 -12.84 -21.45
C ARG A 805 4.04 -13.19 -22.02
N ASP A 806 4.35 -14.47 -21.99
CA ASP A 806 5.48 -15.00 -22.71
C ASP A 806 5.25 -14.84 -24.23
N PRO A 807 6.15 -14.18 -24.98
CA PRO A 807 5.94 -13.89 -26.39
C PRO A 807 5.83 -15.12 -27.29
N ASP A 808 6.48 -16.23 -26.91
CA ASP A 808 6.57 -17.43 -27.74
C ASP A 808 5.37 -18.36 -27.50
N THR A 809 4.88 -18.44 -26.25
CA THR A 809 3.82 -19.35 -25.82
C THR A 809 2.46 -18.68 -25.62
N GLY A 810 2.41 -17.36 -25.45
CA GLY A 810 1.19 -16.58 -25.15
C GLY A 810 0.62 -16.78 -23.74
N THR A 811 1.27 -17.62 -22.92
CA THR A 811 0.88 -17.89 -21.54
C THR A 811 1.21 -16.71 -20.62
N LEU A 812 0.45 -16.54 -19.55
CA LEU A 812 0.70 -15.48 -18.56
C LEU A 812 2.03 -15.71 -17.87
N LYS A 813 2.85 -14.66 -17.76
CA LYS A 813 4.07 -14.74 -16.97
C LYS A 813 3.70 -14.84 -15.48
N PRO A 814 4.47 -15.63 -14.70
CA PRO A 814 4.30 -15.72 -13.27
C PRO A 814 4.37 -14.36 -12.58
N GLY A 815 3.39 -14.09 -11.73
CA GLY A 815 3.26 -12.84 -11.00
C GLY A 815 3.47 -13.03 -9.51
N ARG A 816 2.64 -12.35 -8.71
CA ARG A 816 2.61 -12.56 -7.25
C ARG A 816 1.67 -13.72 -6.94
N ARG A 817 2.17 -14.72 -6.22
CA ARG A 817 1.34 -15.78 -5.65
C ARG A 817 0.92 -15.42 -4.23
N TYR A 818 -0.38 -15.46 -3.98
CA TYR A 818 -1.00 -15.25 -2.69
C TYR A 818 -1.36 -16.63 -2.10
N ILE A 819 -1.05 -16.86 -0.82
CA ILE A 819 -1.44 -18.06 -0.07
C ILE A 819 -2.21 -17.63 1.17
N GLY A 820 -3.36 -18.26 1.43
CA GLY A 820 -4.14 -18.04 2.63
C GLY A 820 -3.87 -19.11 3.68
N VAL A 821 -3.46 -18.71 4.88
CA VAL A 821 -3.27 -19.60 6.02
C VAL A 821 -4.34 -19.33 7.06
N HIS A 822 -5.22 -20.30 7.26
CA HIS A 822 -6.21 -20.33 8.34
C HIS A 822 -5.98 -21.60 9.16
N ALA A 823 -5.43 -21.45 10.37
CA ALA A 823 -4.92 -22.57 11.17
C ALA A 823 -5.56 -22.65 12.58
N PRO A 824 -6.89 -22.88 12.68
CA PRO A 824 -7.60 -22.90 13.96
C PRO A 824 -7.04 -23.94 14.95
N ALA A 825 -6.56 -25.08 14.45
CA ALA A 825 -5.99 -26.16 15.25
C ALA A 825 -4.69 -25.77 16.02
N LEU A 826 -3.98 -24.71 15.60
CA LEU A 826 -2.79 -24.21 16.32
C LEU A 826 -3.14 -23.39 17.57
N GLY A 827 -4.42 -23.12 17.79
CA GLY A 827 -4.96 -22.52 19.01
C GLY A 827 -4.70 -21.03 19.19
N SER A 828 -3.72 -20.43 18.50
CA SER A 828 -3.46 -18.98 18.55
C SER A 828 -2.82 -18.43 17.25
N MET A 829 -2.99 -17.12 17.02
CA MET A 829 -2.33 -16.41 15.93
C MET A 829 -0.81 -16.35 16.13
N GLN A 830 -0.32 -16.28 17.37
CA GLN A 830 1.10 -16.29 17.70
C GLN A 830 1.76 -17.60 17.28
N THR A 831 1.15 -18.75 17.61
CA THR A 831 1.64 -20.07 17.18
C THR A 831 1.67 -20.17 15.67
N THR A 832 0.63 -19.68 15.00
CA THR A 832 0.55 -19.65 13.52
C THR A 832 1.69 -18.83 12.92
N GLN A 833 1.98 -17.66 13.49
CA GLN A 833 3.11 -16.82 13.08
C GLN A 833 4.46 -17.50 13.29
N VAL A 834 4.71 -18.08 14.47
CA VAL A 834 5.98 -18.75 14.78
C VAL A 834 6.29 -19.83 13.76
N ARG A 835 5.31 -20.69 13.45
CA ARG A 835 5.49 -21.79 12.49
C ARG A 835 5.66 -21.30 11.06
N THR A 836 4.79 -20.39 10.64
CA THR A 836 4.83 -19.84 9.28
C THR A 836 6.15 -19.12 9.04
N PHE A 837 6.54 -18.20 9.93
CA PHE A 837 7.76 -17.40 9.75
C PHE A 837 9.01 -18.28 9.81
N ALA A 838 9.08 -19.23 10.74
CA ALA A 838 10.21 -20.16 10.80
C ALA A 838 10.34 -21.02 9.53
N ALA A 839 9.23 -21.52 8.98
CA ALA A 839 9.25 -22.27 7.72
C ALA A 839 9.76 -21.40 6.56
N LEU A 840 9.24 -20.19 6.40
CA LEU A 840 9.63 -19.28 5.32
C LEU A 840 11.10 -18.85 5.45
N LEU A 841 11.56 -18.51 6.66
CA LEU A 841 12.93 -18.10 6.93
C LEU A 841 13.95 -19.23 6.71
N GLN A 842 13.62 -20.44 7.13
CA GLN A 842 14.48 -21.61 6.92
C GLN A 842 14.50 -22.02 5.44
N ALA A 843 13.34 -22.03 4.77
CA ALA A 843 13.28 -22.33 3.34
C ALA A 843 14.16 -21.40 2.51
N ALA A 844 14.13 -20.09 2.78
CA ALA A 844 15.01 -19.12 2.12
C ALA A 844 16.52 -19.41 2.33
N LYS A 845 16.89 -20.03 3.46
CA LYS A 845 18.27 -20.44 3.75
C LYS A 845 18.64 -21.74 3.01
N ASP A 846 17.69 -22.64 2.84
CA ASP A 846 17.89 -23.95 2.20
C ASP A 846 18.00 -23.83 0.67
N LEU A 847 17.56 -22.71 0.08
CA LEU A 847 17.78 -22.39 -1.33
C LEU A 847 19.28 -22.36 -1.73
N PRO A 848 19.60 -22.62 -3.00
CA PRO A 848 20.93 -22.38 -3.56
C PRO A 848 21.39 -20.94 -3.30
N GLU A 849 22.66 -20.78 -2.95
CA GLU A 849 23.23 -19.52 -2.43
C GLU A 849 22.96 -18.30 -3.34
N ASP A 850 23.11 -18.50 -4.65
CA ASP A 850 22.93 -17.51 -5.69
C ASP A 850 21.46 -17.10 -5.88
N LEU A 851 20.52 -17.92 -5.41
CA LEU A 851 19.07 -17.68 -5.50
C LEU A 851 18.46 -17.13 -4.20
N ARG A 852 19.22 -16.99 -3.11
CA ARG A 852 18.69 -16.64 -1.78
C ARG A 852 18.24 -15.19 -1.64
N ASP A 853 18.98 -14.24 -2.20
CA ASP A 853 18.81 -12.81 -1.91
C ASP A 853 17.36 -12.30 -2.00
N PRO A 854 16.58 -12.62 -3.05
CA PRO A 854 15.20 -12.15 -3.16
C PRO A 854 14.25 -12.66 -2.06
N TRP A 855 14.56 -13.84 -1.51
CA TRP A 855 13.77 -14.55 -0.50
C TRP A 855 14.32 -14.35 0.92
N TRP A 856 15.53 -13.79 1.05
CA TRP A 856 16.27 -13.74 2.31
C TRP A 856 15.59 -12.90 3.39
N THR A 857 14.96 -11.79 2.99
CA THR A 857 14.28 -10.84 3.88
C THR A 857 12.81 -11.17 3.94
N LEU A 858 12.31 -11.60 5.10
CA LEU A 858 10.88 -11.74 5.34
C LEU A 858 10.29 -10.38 5.69
N LEU A 859 9.54 -9.79 4.76
CA LEU A 859 8.78 -8.58 5.02
C LEU A 859 7.43 -8.94 5.66
N THR A 860 7.11 -8.38 6.83
CA THR A 860 5.90 -8.72 7.58
C THR A 860 5.05 -7.48 7.80
N PHE A 861 3.80 -7.48 7.33
CA PHE A 861 2.88 -6.36 7.54
C PHE A 861 1.87 -6.63 8.66
N PHE A 862 1.64 -5.59 9.49
CA PHE A 862 0.70 -5.61 10.59
C PHE A 862 -0.31 -4.47 10.51
N ASN A 863 -1.55 -4.78 10.88
CA ASN A 863 -2.65 -3.81 10.93
C ASN A 863 -2.55 -2.83 12.11
N SER A 864 -1.77 -3.19 13.14
CA SER A 864 -1.59 -2.37 14.33
C SER A 864 -0.18 -2.49 14.90
N LEU A 865 0.30 -1.41 15.53
CA LEU A 865 1.59 -1.41 16.24
C LEU A 865 1.61 -2.38 17.43
N ARG A 866 0.43 -2.72 17.98
CA ARG A 866 0.30 -3.70 19.07
C ARG A 866 0.60 -5.12 18.57
N GLU A 867 0.00 -5.53 17.45
CA GLU A 867 0.26 -6.85 16.85
C GLU A 867 1.72 -6.95 16.39
N LEU A 868 2.28 -5.86 15.85
CA LEU A 868 3.70 -5.77 15.50
C LEU A 868 4.60 -5.98 16.73
N GLY A 869 4.33 -5.26 17.82
CA GLY A 869 5.12 -5.37 19.06
C GLY A 869 5.14 -6.79 19.62
N ASN A 870 3.99 -7.48 19.63
CA ASN A 870 3.93 -8.89 20.03
C ASN A 870 4.80 -9.78 19.14
N SER A 871 4.78 -9.52 17.83
CA SER A 871 5.53 -10.31 16.84
C SER A 871 7.02 -10.05 16.88
N LEU A 872 7.44 -8.84 17.27
CA LEU A 872 8.83 -8.53 17.55
C LEU A 872 9.36 -9.39 18.70
N SER A 873 8.58 -9.59 19.76
CA SER A 873 8.96 -10.51 20.85
C SER A 873 9.09 -11.96 20.35
N LEU A 874 8.18 -12.42 19.49
CA LEU A 874 8.28 -13.76 18.87
C LEU A 874 9.56 -13.92 18.02
N MET A 875 9.95 -12.88 17.27
CA MET A 875 11.18 -12.87 16.46
C MET A 875 12.45 -12.93 17.31
N GLN A 876 12.39 -12.49 18.56
CA GLN A 876 13.53 -12.48 19.49
C GLN A 876 13.71 -13.80 20.25
N SER A 877 12.63 -14.56 20.48
CA SER A 877 12.67 -15.78 21.32
C SER A 877 12.08 -17.00 20.62
N ASP A 878 10.76 -17.04 20.39
CA ASP A 878 10.04 -18.24 19.95
C ASP A 878 10.42 -18.71 18.54
N ILE A 879 10.63 -17.78 17.60
CA ILE A 879 11.00 -18.11 16.22
C ILE A 879 12.42 -18.67 16.14
N PRO A 880 13.45 -18.06 16.76
CA PRO A 880 14.77 -18.67 16.89
C PRO A 880 14.73 -20.08 17.50
N ASP A 881 13.90 -20.30 18.51
CA ASP A 881 13.74 -21.61 19.15
C ASP A 881 13.08 -22.62 18.20
N TYR A 882 12.06 -22.19 17.47
CA TYR A 882 11.35 -23.04 16.53
C TYR A 882 12.16 -23.33 15.27
N LEU A 883 13.03 -22.42 14.81
CA LEU A 883 13.97 -22.67 13.71
C LEU A 883 14.90 -23.86 14.00
N ARG A 884 15.30 -24.06 15.26
CA ARG A 884 16.01 -25.30 15.67
C ARG A 884 15.17 -26.54 15.44
N THR A 885 13.87 -26.47 15.70
CA THR A 885 12.93 -27.57 15.46
C THR A 885 12.74 -27.83 13.97
N VAL A 886 12.62 -26.80 13.14
CA VAL A 886 12.55 -26.94 11.67
C VAL A 886 13.84 -27.56 11.13
N ASN A 887 15.00 -27.02 11.49
CA ASN A 887 16.30 -27.51 11.03
C ASN A 887 16.60 -28.95 11.49
N ASN A 888 16.21 -29.32 12.72
CA ASN A 888 16.36 -30.70 13.21
C ASN A 888 15.52 -31.74 12.45
N ARG A 889 14.52 -31.29 11.68
CA ARG A 889 13.66 -32.14 10.84
C ARG A 889 14.11 -32.16 9.37
N SER A 890 15.05 -31.30 8.97
CA SER A 890 15.54 -31.24 7.60
C SER A 890 16.35 -32.50 7.24
N THR A 891 16.26 -32.92 5.98
CA THR A 891 17.09 -33.98 5.40
C THR A 891 18.50 -33.48 5.04
N THR A 892 18.70 -32.17 4.98
CA THR A 892 19.96 -31.49 4.64
C THR A 892 20.86 -31.36 5.88
N ASP A 893 22.16 -31.07 5.69
CA ASP A 893 23.14 -30.94 6.77
C ASP A 893 22.62 -30.07 7.93
N ARG A 894 22.58 -30.66 9.14
CA ARG A 894 22.03 -30.08 10.38
C ARG A 894 22.73 -28.78 10.81
N THR A 895 23.86 -28.44 10.18
CA THR A 895 24.62 -27.22 10.47
C THR A 895 24.13 -25.97 9.71
N GLY A 896 23.19 -26.12 8.76
CA GLY A 896 22.71 -25.05 7.87
C GLY A 896 21.63 -24.10 8.43
N MET A 897 21.33 -24.13 9.74
CA MET A 897 20.21 -23.40 10.34
C MET A 897 20.23 -21.90 10.05
N ARG A 898 19.03 -21.32 9.82
CA ARG A 898 18.87 -19.87 9.71
C ARG A 898 18.95 -19.19 11.09
N TYR A 899 19.65 -18.06 11.15
CA TYR A 899 19.72 -17.19 12.32
C TYR A 899 19.15 -15.81 12.00
N LEU A 900 18.39 -15.24 12.93
CA LEU A 900 17.91 -13.87 12.88
C LEU A 900 18.91 -12.96 13.60
N ASN A 901 19.73 -12.25 12.83
CA ASN A 901 20.72 -11.32 13.36
C ASN A 901 20.23 -9.88 13.26
N TRP A 902 19.42 -9.58 12.25
CA TRP A 902 18.98 -8.23 11.97
C TRP A 902 17.48 -8.19 11.65
N VAL A 903 16.70 -7.77 12.66
CA VAL A 903 15.28 -7.45 12.52
C VAL A 903 15.12 -5.94 12.51
N GLU A 904 14.57 -5.39 11.43
CA GLU A 904 14.33 -3.95 11.29
C GLU A 904 12.83 -3.65 11.43
N GLU A 905 12.47 -2.53 12.05
CA GLU A 905 11.09 -2.04 12.11
C GLU A 905 10.88 -0.91 11.11
N MET A 906 9.78 -0.94 10.35
CA MET A 906 9.38 0.11 9.43
C MET A 906 7.97 0.60 9.77
N THR A 907 7.91 1.43 10.81
CA THR A 907 6.64 1.88 11.41
C THR A 907 6.55 3.40 11.45
N SER A 908 5.34 3.92 11.71
CA SER A 908 5.12 5.35 11.93
C SER A 908 5.85 5.93 13.15
N ARG A 909 6.53 5.10 13.97
CA ARG A 909 7.38 5.55 15.08
C ARG A 909 8.78 5.98 14.64
N LEU A 910 9.22 5.55 13.46
CA LEU A 910 10.49 6.01 12.91
C LEU A 910 10.43 7.52 12.71
N ARG A 911 11.48 8.21 13.16
CA ARG A 911 11.66 9.60 12.78
C ARG A 911 11.92 9.69 11.28
N GLN A 912 11.58 10.83 10.69
CA GLN A 912 11.61 10.98 9.24
C GLN A 912 13.01 10.83 8.64
N ASP A 913 14.03 11.29 9.34
CA ASP A 913 15.44 11.12 8.99
C ASP A 913 15.90 9.65 9.01
N GLN A 914 15.27 8.81 9.83
CA GLN A 914 15.59 7.38 9.95
C GLN A 914 14.96 6.53 8.83
N VAL A 915 13.89 7.00 8.20
CA VAL A 915 13.21 6.23 7.14
C VAL A 915 14.10 6.02 5.91
N PRO A 916 14.79 7.04 5.35
CA PRO A 916 15.76 6.83 4.28
C PRO A 916 16.87 5.83 4.65
N GLU A 917 17.33 5.84 5.90
CA GLU A 917 18.34 4.89 6.39
C GLU A 917 17.78 3.47 6.42
N ALA A 918 16.56 3.27 6.92
CA ALA A 918 15.85 1.98 6.90
C ALA A 918 15.67 1.45 5.48
N ILE A 919 15.31 2.31 4.52
CA ILE A 919 15.21 1.94 3.10
C ILE A 919 16.57 1.50 2.56
N GLN A 920 17.63 2.27 2.80
CA GLN A 920 18.99 1.89 2.36
C GLN A 920 19.46 0.56 2.96
N LYS A 921 19.10 0.25 4.22
CA LYS A 921 19.40 -1.05 4.85
C LYS A 921 18.68 -2.19 4.13
N LEU A 922 17.41 -2.00 3.78
CA LEU A 922 16.61 -3.00 3.06
C LEU A 922 17.06 -3.19 1.60
N GLU A 923 17.59 -2.15 0.95
CA GLU A 923 18.18 -2.20 -0.39
C GLU A 923 19.49 -3.03 -0.45
N ARG A 924 20.14 -3.30 0.70
CA ARG A 924 21.36 -4.14 0.74
C ARG A 924 21.07 -5.56 0.29
N HIS A 925 21.81 -6.03 -0.70
CA HIS A 925 21.77 -7.41 -1.16
C HIS A 925 22.43 -8.35 -0.14
N HIS A 926 21.91 -9.57 -0.05
CA HIS A 926 22.53 -10.66 0.67
C HIS A 926 23.62 -11.29 -0.18
N THR A 927 24.87 -11.22 0.30
CA THR A 927 26.03 -11.92 -0.26
C THR A 927 26.87 -12.52 0.89
N ASN A 928 27.91 -13.28 0.57
CA ASN A 928 28.81 -13.84 1.60
C ASN A 928 29.50 -12.76 2.45
N ASP A 929 29.83 -11.62 1.84
CA ASP A 929 30.54 -10.52 2.51
C ASP A 929 29.59 -9.46 3.09
N GLN A 930 28.33 -9.43 2.63
CA GLN A 930 27.35 -8.40 2.99
C GLN A 930 26.06 -9.01 3.55
N ARG A 931 25.74 -8.66 4.80
CA ARG A 931 24.51 -9.08 5.46
C ARG A 931 23.36 -8.14 5.13
N ALA A 932 22.30 -8.71 4.54
CA ALA A 932 21.01 -8.06 4.38
C ALA A 932 20.17 -8.17 5.67
N VAL A 933 19.09 -7.39 5.75
CA VAL A 933 18.08 -7.49 6.81
C VAL A 933 17.41 -8.87 6.74
N ASP A 934 17.26 -9.57 7.88
CA ASP A 934 16.65 -10.90 7.93
C ASP A 934 15.13 -10.83 7.94
N ALA A 935 14.57 -9.91 8.71
CA ALA A 935 13.12 -9.66 8.76
C ALA A 935 12.84 -8.16 8.91
N CYS A 936 11.78 -7.69 8.25
CA CYS A 936 11.32 -6.31 8.37
C CYS A 936 9.87 -6.29 8.86
N LEU A 937 9.63 -5.75 10.05
CA LEU A 937 8.29 -5.63 10.61
C LEU A 937 7.71 -4.25 10.27
N ALA A 938 6.68 -4.23 9.43
CA ALA A 938 6.14 -3.01 8.85
C ALA A 938 4.69 -2.74 9.28
N SER A 939 4.35 -1.46 9.41
CA SER A 939 2.96 -0.98 9.50
C SER A 939 2.58 -0.23 8.23
N SER A 940 1.55 0.61 8.29
CA SER A 940 1.08 1.45 7.18
C SER A 940 2.13 2.36 6.54
N LEU A 941 3.31 2.53 7.15
CA LEU A 941 4.42 3.26 6.54
C LEU A 941 4.89 2.64 5.20
N ILE A 942 4.68 1.33 4.98
CA ILE A 942 5.05 0.68 3.72
C ILE A 942 4.04 0.89 2.58
N GLU A 943 2.86 1.45 2.88
CA GLU A 943 1.85 1.77 1.86
C GLU A 943 2.33 2.87 0.90
N VAL A 944 3.16 3.80 1.39
CA VAL A 944 3.72 4.87 0.57
C VAL A 944 4.92 4.41 -0.24
N GLY A 945 5.18 5.09 -1.36
CA GLY A 945 6.10 4.79 -2.48
C GLY A 945 7.54 4.32 -2.23
N ILE A 946 7.76 3.39 -1.29
CA ILE A 946 9.02 2.68 -1.07
C ILE A 946 9.17 1.65 -2.20
N ASP A 947 10.26 1.75 -2.94
CA ASP A 947 10.61 0.86 -4.05
C ASP A 947 11.91 0.12 -3.75
N ILE A 948 11.80 -1.17 -3.39
CA ILE A 948 12.94 -2.04 -3.08
C ILE A 948 12.89 -3.24 -4.03
N PRO A 949 13.60 -3.20 -5.17
CA PRO A 949 13.37 -4.14 -6.26
C PRO A 949 13.65 -5.62 -5.95
N ARG A 950 14.47 -5.91 -4.92
CA ARG A 950 14.92 -7.28 -4.62
C ARG A 950 13.91 -8.10 -3.80
N LEU A 951 13.01 -7.48 -3.05
CA LEU A 951 12.13 -8.20 -2.11
C LEU A 951 11.08 -9.05 -2.85
N SER A 952 11.03 -10.35 -2.54
CA SER A 952 10.08 -11.30 -3.16
C SER A 952 9.26 -12.11 -2.14
N LEU A 953 9.55 -12.01 -0.84
CA LEU A 953 8.87 -12.75 0.22
C LEU A 953 8.15 -11.81 1.20
N MET A 954 6.86 -12.03 1.40
CA MET A 954 6.04 -11.26 2.32
C MET A 954 5.07 -12.13 3.14
N ALA A 955 4.85 -11.75 4.40
CA ALA A 955 3.73 -12.20 5.20
C ALA A 955 2.83 -11.04 5.63
N VAL A 956 1.52 -11.28 5.67
CA VAL A 956 0.49 -10.31 6.10
C VAL A 956 -0.24 -10.92 7.29
N VAL A 957 -0.22 -10.25 8.45
CA VAL A 957 -0.84 -10.77 9.67
C VAL A 957 -2.23 -10.16 9.87
N GLY A 958 -3.25 -10.97 9.64
CA GLY A 958 -4.65 -10.56 9.58
C GLY A 958 -5.00 -9.83 8.29
N GLN A 959 -6.26 -9.90 7.85
CA GLN A 959 -6.69 -9.19 6.66
C GLN A 959 -6.63 -7.67 6.89
N PRO A 960 -5.98 -6.88 6.00
CA PRO A 960 -5.99 -5.42 6.11
C PRO A 960 -7.40 -4.82 6.07
N LYS A 961 -7.53 -3.62 6.67
CA LYS A 961 -8.84 -2.98 6.88
C LYS A 961 -9.49 -2.49 5.59
N SER A 962 -8.70 -2.24 4.55
CA SER A 962 -9.20 -1.96 3.21
C SER A 962 -8.46 -2.79 2.16
N THR A 963 -9.14 -3.05 1.04
CA THR A 963 -8.52 -3.74 -0.10
C THR A 963 -7.45 -2.85 -0.76
N SER A 964 -7.66 -1.53 -0.80
CA SER A 964 -6.65 -0.57 -1.28
C SER A 964 -5.31 -0.70 -0.55
N GLN A 965 -5.35 -0.79 0.78
CA GLN A 965 -4.19 -1.01 1.63
C GLN A 965 -3.55 -2.37 1.31
N TYR A 966 -4.34 -3.44 1.20
CA TYR A 966 -3.84 -4.77 0.87
C TYR A 966 -3.10 -4.80 -0.49
N ILE A 967 -3.64 -4.17 -1.53
CA ILE A 967 -2.99 -4.07 -2.85
C ILE A 967 -1.68 -3.29 -2.76
N GLN A 968 -1.68 -2.14 -2.08
CA GLN A 968 -0.51 -1.27 -1.99
C GLN A 968 0.63 -1.92 -1.22
N VAL A 969 0.31 -2.59 -0.11
CA VAL A 969 1.26 -3.29 0.76
C VAL A 969 1.82 -4.52 0.04
N THR A 970 0.96 -5.38 -0.51
CA THR A 970 1.41 -6.60 -1.20
C THR A 970 2.11 -6.32 -2.53
N GLY A 971 1.86 -5.16 -3.13
CA GLY A 971 2.59 -4.64 -4.29
C GLY A 971 4.04 -4.23 -4.04
N ARG A 972 4.54 -4.36 -2.80
CA ARG A 972 5.92 -4.01 -2.40
C ARG A 972 6.90 -5.17 -2.61
N VAL A 973 6.40 -6.39 -2.80
CA VAL A 973 7.22 -7.55 -3.17
C VAL A 973 6.91 -8.02 -4.59
N GLY A 974 7.85 -8.76 -5.17
CA GLY A 974 7.66 -9.43 -6.45
C GLY A 974 7.64 -8.49 -7.66
N ARG A 975 8.51 -7.45 -7.68
CA ARG A 975 8.57 -6.44 -8.76
C ARG A 975 9.43 -6.85 -9.95
N ARG A 976 10.60 -7.44 -9.70
CA ARG A 976 11.52 -7.95 -10.74
C ARG A 976 11.46 -9.46 -10.90
N ILE A 977 11.21 -10.14 -9.79
CA ILE A 977 11.18 -11.60 -9.65
C ILE A 977 9.76 -11.95 -9.13
N PRO A 978 9.20 -13.13 -9.43
CA PRO A 978 7.89 -13.52 -8.93
C PRO A 978 7.82 -13.46 -7.40
N GLY A 979 6.76 -12.86 -6.87
CA GLY A 979 6.60 -12.68 -5.42
C GLY A 979 5.76 -13.79 -4.77
N LEU A 980 5.96 -14.00 -3.47
CA LEU A 980 5.12 -14.81 -2.60
C LEU A 980 4.59 -13.97 -1.45
N VAL A 981 3.27 -13.98 -1.28
CA VAL A 981 2.56 -13.30 -0.20
C VAL A 981 1.77 -14.33 0.60
N VAL A 982 2.11 -14.51 1.87
CA VAL A 982 1.41 -15.42 2.79
C VAL A 982 0.54 -14.62 3.75
N THR A 983 -0.78 -14.73 3.63
CA THR A 983 -1.74 -14.01 4.48
C THR A 983 -2.23 -14.93 5.60
N LEU A 984 -2.00 -14.53 6.85
CA LEU A 984 -2.42 -15.28 8.04
C LEU A 984 -3.77 -14.77 8.52
N TYR A 985 -4.81 -15.59 8.42
CA TYR A 985 -6.19 -15.26 8.80
C TYR A 985 -6.47 -15.70 10.24
N GLY A 986 -6.98 -14.78 11.06
CA GLY A 986 -7.36 -15.06 12.44
C GLY A 986 -8.65 -15.85 12.53
N ALA A 987 -8.58 -17.07 13.08
CA ALA A 987 -9.74 -17.94 13.24
C ALA A 987 -10.89 -17.32 14.05
N GLY A 988 -10.57 -16.51 15.07
CA GLY A 988 -11.56 -15.80 15.88
C GLY A 988 -12.05 -14.48 15.27
N LYS A 989 -11.59 -14.08 14.08
CA LYS A 989 -11.96 -12.81 13.43
C LYS A 989 -12.92 -13.10 12.26
N PRO A 990 -14.23 -12.80 12.36
CA PRO A 990 -15.20 -13.09 11.30
C PRO A 990 -14.84 -12.50 9.93
N ARG A 991 -14.24 -11.31 9.91
CA ARG A 991 -13.75 -10.66 8.69
C ARG A 991 -12.67 -11.50 8.00
N ASP A 992 -11.66 -11.94 8.75
CA ASP A 992 -10.56 -12.74 8.22
C ASP A 992 -11.09 -14.05 7.63
N ARG A 993 -12.02 -14.72 8.33
CA ARG A 993 -12.70 -15.92 7.85
C ARG A 993 -13.46 -15.69 6.54
N SER A 994 -14.23 -14.60 6.45
CA SER A 994 -15.00 -14.29 5.23
C SER A 994 -14.10 -14.07 4.01
N HIS A 995 -12.92 -13.45 4.18
CA HIS A 995 -11.95 -13.30 3.09
C HIS A 995 -11.28 -14.63 2.72
N PHE A 996 -10.99 -15.47 3.71
CA PHE A 996 -10.43 -16.81 3.50
C PHE A 996 -11.41 -17.73 2.77
N GLU A 997 -12.68 -17.78 3.15
CA GLU A 997 -13.72 -18.62 2.52
C GLU A 997 -13.96 -18.28 1.04
N ARG A 998 -13.71 -17.01 0.66
CA ARG A 998 -13.83 -16.49 -0.70
C ARG A 998 -12.47 -16.16 -1.33
N PHE A 999 -11.40 -16.81 -0.86
CA PHE A 999 -10.02 -16.44 -1.19
C PHE A 999 -9.79 -16.25 -2.69
N ARG A 1000 -10.19 -17.22 -3.52
CA ARG A 1000 -10.00 -17.15 -4.97
C ARG A 1000 -10.77 -15.99 -5.61
N SER A 1001 -12.09 -15.89 -5.39
CA SER A 1001 -12.91 -14.80 -5.94
C SER A 1001 -12.39 -13.42 -5.55
N TYR A 1002 -11.97 -13.27 -4.30
CA TYR A 1002 -11.44 -12.01 -3.78
C TYR A 1002 -10.17 -11.59 -4.54
N HIS A 1003 -9.23 -12.51 -4.78
CA HIS A 1003 -7.98 -12.20 -5.48
C HIS A 1003 -8.14 -12.11 -7.00
N GLU A 1004 -9.05 -12.87 -7.62
CA GLU A 1004 -9.38 -12.76 -9.05
C GLU A 1004 -9.96 -11.36 -9.40
N ARG A 1005 -10.76 -10.80 -8.50
CA ARG A 1005 -11.40 -9.48 -8.66
C ARG A 1005 -10.76 -8.40 -7.78
N LEU A 1006 -9.49 -8.53 -7.41
CA LEU A 1006 -8.87 -7.75 -6.34
C LEU A 1006 -9.07 -6.23 -6.46
N TYR A 1007 -8.89 -5.64 -7.65
CA TYR A 1007 -9.09 -4.18 -7.83
C TYR A 1007 -10.56 -3.76 -7.83
N ALA A 1008 -11.49 -4.64 -8.22
CA ALA A 1008 -12.93 -4.36 -8.12
C ALA A 1008 -13.43 -4.36 -6.66
N GLN A 1009 -12.67 -4.98 -5.75
CA GLN A 1009 -12.95 -4.99 -4.31
C GLN A 1009 -12.44 -3.74 -3.58
N VAL A 1010 -11.81 -2.78 -4.30
CA VAL A 1010 -11.42 -1.49 -3.72
C VAL A 1010 -12.67 -0.72 -3.30
N GLU A 1011 -12.65 -0.21 -2.08
CA GLU A 1011 -13.75 0.56 -1.51
C GLU A 1011 -13.77 2.00 -2.08
N PRO A 1012 -14.96 2.61 -2.28
CA PRO A 1012 -15.05 4.03 -2.60
C PRO A 1012 -14.38 4.89 -1.53
N THR A 1013 -13.67 5.92 -1.96
CA THR A 1013 -13.02 6.86 -1.03
C THR A 1013 -14.01 7.93 -0.60
N SER A 1014 -14.25 8.09 0.70
CA SER A 1014 -15.15 9.12 1.23
C SER A 1014 -14.39 10.40 1.62
N SER A 1015 -14.98 11.56 1.32
CA SER A 1015 -14.54 12.88 1.78
C SER A 1015 -15.76 13.80 1.84
N THR A 1016 -16.00 14.43 2.99
CA THR A 1016 -17.20 15.25 3.26
C THR A 1016 -16.80 16.59 3.87
N PRO A 1017 -16.28 17.55 3.08
CA PRO A 1017 -15.65 18.77 3.61
C PRO A 1017 -16.57 19.69 4.40
N PHE A 1018 -17.87 19.69 4.08
CA PHE A 1018 -18.88 20.56 4.69
C PHE A 1018 -19.69 19.86 5.79
N ALA A 1019 -19.30 18.64 6.18
CA ALA A 1019 -19.93 17.97 7.31
C ALA A 1019 -19.72 18.81 8.60
N PRO A 1020 -20.71 18.87 9.51
CA PRO A 1020 -20.65 19.73 10.70
C PRO A 1020 -19.34 19.62 11.51
N PRO A 1021 -18.78 18.41 11.79
CA PRO A 1021 -17.49 18.30 12.49
C PRO A 1021 -16.31 18.95 11.75
N ALA A 1022 -16.30 18.93 10.41
CA ALA A 1022 -15.26 19.56 9.61
C ALA A 1022 -15.39 21.09 9.64
N LEU A 1023 -16.63 21.60 9.55
CA LEU A 1023 -16.92 23.03 9.68
C LEU A 1023 -16.50 23.59 11.04
N ASP A 1024 -16.92 22.92 12.13
CA ASP A 1024 -16.58 23.34 13.49
C ASP A 1024 -15.08 23.40 13.71
N ARG A 1025 -14.36 22.43 13.12
CA ARG A 1025 -12.92 22.28 13.28
C ARG A 1025 -12.11 23.28 12.47
N ALA A 1026 -12.48 23.57 11.23
CA ALA A 1026 -11.59 24.25 10.29
C ALA A 1026 -12.17 25.45 9.53
N LEU A 1027 -13.49 25.68 9.50
CA LEU A 1027 -14.08 26.77 8.72
C LEU A 1027 -13.50 28.15 9.08
N ARG A 1028 -13.28 28.40 10.38
CA ARG A 1028 -12.62 29.59 10.91
C ARG A 1028 -11.21 29.77 10.35
N ALA A 1029 -10.45 28.68 10.30
CA ALA A 1029 -9.10 28.67 9.79
C ALA A 1029 -9.05 28.96 8.29
N VAL A 1030 -9.98 28.38 7.52
CA VAL A 1030 -10.05 28.56 6.07
C VAL A 1030 -10.45 30.00 5.69
N ALA A 1031 -11.44 30.58 6.36
CA ALA A 1031 -11.81 31.98 6.15
C ALA A 1031 -10.65 32.95 6.46
N VAL A 1032 -9.97 32.72 7.59
CA VAL A 1032 -8.81 33.53 7.99
C VAL A 1032 -7.61 33.31 7.07
N ALA A 1033 -7.38 32.08 6.61
CA ALA A 1033 -6.36 31.74 5.62
C ALA A 1033 -6.52 32.57 4.35
N TYR A 1034 -7.73 32.64 3.78
CA TYR A 1034 -7.99 33.49 2.62
C TYR A 1034 -7.59 34.95 2.88
N ILE A 1035 -8.15 35.55 3.93
CA ILE A 1035 -7.95 36.98 4.26
C ILE A 1035 -6.48 37.31 4.48
N ARG A 1036 -5.74 36.45 5.18
CA ARG A 1036 -4.34 36.70 5.52
C ARG A 1036 -3.38 36.47 4.36
N GLN A 1037 -3.76 35.67 3.37
CA GLN A 1037 -2.93 35.35 2.21
C GLN A 1037 -3.19 36.28 1.01
N THR A 1038 -4.37 36.89 0.93
CA THR A 1038 -4.72 37.89 -0.09
C THR A 1038 -4.62 39.34 0.41
N GLY A 1039 -4.38 39.53 1.71
CA GLY A 1039 -4.21 40.84 2.34
C GLY A 1039 -2.74 41.23 2.55
N PRO A 1040 -2.46 42.43 3.07
CA PRO A 1040 -1.10 42.83 3.44
C PRO A 1040 -0.50 41.89 4.50
N GLU A 1041 0.80 41.61 4.44
CA GLU A 1041 1.48 40.69 5.38
C GLU A 1041 1.31 41.13 6.85
N LYS A 1042 1.28 42.46 7.05
CA LYS A 1042 1.11 43.13 8.35
C LYS A 1042 -0.34 43.48 8.68
N LEU A 1043 -1.32 42.94 7.96
CA LEU A 1043 -2.73 43.15 8.26
C LEU A 1043 -2.98 42.82 9.74
N ALA A 1044 -3.60 43.74 10.48
CA ALA A 1044 -4.05 43.50 11.84
C ALA A 1044 -5.47 42.90 11.80
N PRO A 1045 -5.88 42.09 12.79
CA PRO A 1045 -7.23 41.55 12.82
C PRO A 1045 -8.28 42.61 13.19
N TRP A 1046 -7.86 43.80 13.65
CA TRP A 1046 -8.73 44.95 13.87
C TRP A 1046 -8.13 46.23 13.25
N PRO A 1047 -8.91 47.09 12.55
CA PRO A 1047 -10.35 46.98 12.24
C PRO A 1047 -10.73 45.73 11.45
N PHE A 1048 -11.98 45.28 11.59
CA PHE A 1048 -12.48 44.09 10.90
C PHE A 1048 -12.29 44.18 9.37
N PRO A 1049 -11.65 43.19 8.72
CA PRO A 1049 -11.35 43.22 7.29
C PRO A 1049 -12.58 42.87 6.43
N ALA A 1050 -13.53 43.80 6.32
CA ALA A 1050 -14.85 43.57 5.71
C ALA A 1050 -14.80 43.09 4.25
N GLU A 1051 -13.93 43.66 3.41
CA GLU A 1051 -13.80 43.28 2.00
C GLU A 1051 -13.23 41.87 1.85
N GLY A 1052 -12.12 41.58 2.54
CA GLY A 1052 -11.52 40.24 2.56
C GLY A 1052 -12.48 39.18 3.10
N TRP A 1053 -13.27 39.53 4.12
CA TRP A 1053 -14.30 38.66 4.67
C TRP A 1053 -15.43 38.38 3.67
N ALA A 1054 -15.92 39.40 2.95
CA ALA A 1054 -16.98 39.22 1.97
C ALA A 1054 -16.55 38.25 0.86
N ALA A 1055 -15.34 38.43 0.33
CA ALA A 1055 -14.78 37.54 -0.69
C ALA A 1055 -14.54 36.12 -0.15
N ALA A 1056 -14.00 35.97 1.06
CA ALA A 1056 -13.84 34.66 1.70
C ALA A 1056 -15.19 33.94 1.88
N LYS A 1057 -16.22 34.67 2.32
CA LYS A 1057 -17.57 34.14 2.52
C LYS A 1057 -18.18 33.67 1.19
N GLU A 1058 -18.05 34.47 0.13
CA GLU A 1058 -18.57 34.12 -1.20
C GLU A 1058 -17.90 32.85 -1.74
N LEU A 1059 -16.57 32.79 -1.73
CA LEU A 1059 -15.79 31.62 -2.14
C LEU A 1059 -16.24 30.33 -1.42
N LEU A 1060 -16.41 30.39 -0.10
CA LEU A 1060 -16.83 29.24 0.70
C LEU A 1060 -18.28 28.83 0.44
N LEU A 1061 -19.17 29.80 0.20
CA LEU A 1061 -20.58 29.53 -0.11
C LEU A 1061 -20.75 28.94 -1.51
N ASP A 1062 -19.99 29.39 -2.49
CA ASP A 1062 -20.01 28.79 -3.83
C ASP A 1062 -19.47 27.36 -3.79
N ARG A 1063 -18.45 27.13 -2.97
CA ARG A 1063 -17.90 25.78 -2.80
C ARG A 1063 -18.88 24.80 -2.17
N VAL A 1064 -19.55 25.18 -1.08
CA VAL A 1064 -20.55 24.30 -0.44
C VAL A 1064 -21.74 24.06 -1.37
N ARG A 1065 -22.21 25.06 -2.11
CA ARG A 1065 -23.29 24.88 -3.10
C ARG A 1065 -22.94 23.89 -4.19
N LEU A 1066 -21.66 23.77 -4.54
CA LEU A 1066 -21.20 22.81 -5.54
C LEU A 1066 -21.02 21.40 -4.96
N CYS A 1067 -20.39 21.29 -3.79
CA CYS A 1067 -19.99 20.00 -3.22
C CYS A 1067 -21.08 19.35 -2.35
N ASP A 1068 -21.82 20.16 -1.59
CA ASP A 1068 -22.79 19.71 -0.58
C ASP A 1068 -23.90 20.77 -0.40
N PRO A 1069 -24.84 20.90 -1.36
CA PRO A 1069 -25.85 21.96 -1.35
C PRO A 1069 -26.69 22.01 -0.07
N ASP A 1070 -26.91 20.85 0.57
CA ASP A 1070 -27.73 20.72 1.77
C ASP A 1070 -27.08 21.38 3.01
N GLU A 1071 -25.76 21.55 3.02
CA GLU A 1071 -25.01 22.21 4.10
C GLU A 1071 -24.79 23.71 3.86
N ALA A 1072 -25.29 24.27 2.74
CA ALA A 1072 -25.04 25.66 2.37
C ALA A 1072 -25.63 26.68 3.37
N ASP A 1073 -26.88 26.47 3.79
CA ASP A 1073 -27.56 27.37 4.74
C ASP A 1073 -26.91 27.33 6.14
N ARG A 1074 -26.51 26.13 6.58
CA ARG A 1074 -25.78 25.96 7.84
C ARG A 1074 -24.44 26.70 7.78
N THR A 1075 -23.68 26.48 6.70
CA THR A 1075 -22.37 27.13 6.49
C THR A 1075 -22.51 28.65 6.50
N ALA A 1076 -23.52 29.21 5.82
CA ALA A 1076 -23.82 30.64 5.85
C ALA A 1076 -24.10 31.15 7.27
N GLY A 1077 -24.91 30.42 8.04
CA GLY A 1077 -25.22 30.77 9.42
C GLY A 1077 -24.01 30.74 10.36
N ILE A 1078 -23.07 29.82 10.16
CA ILE A 1078 -21.81 29.77 10.93
C ILE A 1078 -20.93 30.98 10.57
N LEU A 1079 -20.78 31.29 9.29
CA LEU A 1079 -20.01 32.45 8.83
C LEU A 1079 -20.60 33.77 9.38
N ASP A 1080 -21.92 33.93 9.38
CA ASP A 1080 -22.56 35.13 9.94
C ASP A 1080 -22.35 35.27 11.45
N ARG A 1081 -22.27 34.15 12.18
CA ARG A 1081 -21.90 34.14 13.59
C ARG A 1081 -20.45 34.56 13.80
N MET A 1082 -19.53 33.98 13.02
CA MET A 1082 -18.10 34.30 13.08
C MET A 1082 -17.85 35.80 12.83
N ARG A 1083 -18.55 36.40 11.86
CA ARG A 1083 -18.47 37.85 11.63
C ARG A 1083 -18.85 38.65 12.89
N LYS A 1084 -20.00 38.34 13.50
CA LYS A 1084 -20.49 39.05 14.70
C LYS A 1084 -19.53 38.90 15.88
N GLU A 1085 -18.97 37.70 16.07
CA GLU A 1085 -17.95 37.43 17.09
C GLU A 1085 -16.71 38.32 16.90
N TRP A 1086 -16.16 38.34 15.69
CA TRP A 1086 -14.96 39.14 15.38
C TRP A 1086 -15.20 40.65 15.54
N GLU A 1087 -16.32 41.17 15.04
CA GLU A 1087 -16.70 42.58 15.21
C GLU A 1087 -16.91 42.96 16.70
N ALA A 1088 -17.41 42.03 17.52
CA ALA A 1088 -17.65 42.26 18.94
C ALA A 1088 -16.38 42.17 19.80
N TRP A 1089 -15.47 41.24 19.49
CA TRP A 1089 -14.27 40.99 20.31
C TRP A 1089 -13.14 41.99 20.09
N GLN A 1090 -13.08 42.62 18.90
CA GLN A 1090 -12.08 43.64 18.56
C GLN A 1090 -10.63 43.24 18.91
N PRO A 1091 -10.14 42.07 18.44
CA PRO A 1091 -8.85 41.51 18.84
C PRO A 1091 -7.68 42.42 18.42
N GLY A 1092 -6.70 42.60 19.30
CA GLY A 1092 -5.48 43.36 19.03
C GLY A 1092 -4.47 42.63 18.13
N HIS A 1093 -4.38 41.30 18.20
CA HIS A 1093 -3.44 40.50 17.39
C HIS A 1093 -4.02 39.17 16.93
N TRP A 1094 -3.43 38.58 15.88
CA TRP A 1094 -3.95 37.34 15.31
C TRP A 1094 -3.81 36.13 16.25
N GLY A 1095 -2.76 36.08 17.06
CA GLY A 1095 -2.39 34.91 17.86
C GLY A 1095 -1.20 34.16 17.26
N ASP A 1096 -0.48 33.45 18.12
CA ASP A 1096 0.69 32.64 17.79
C ASP A 1096 0.66 31.31 18.54
N PHE A 1097 1.79 30.58 18.53
CA PHE A 1097 1.94 29.31 19.24
C PHE A 1097 2.42 29.49 20.70
N GLY A 1098 2.40 30.71 21.21
CA GLY A 1098 2.70 31.06 22.60
C GLY A 1098 1.48 30.96 23.51
N PRO A 1099 1.56 31.46 24.75
CA PRO A 1099 0.44 31.46 25.70
C PRO A 1099 -0.78 32.21 25.15
N THR A 1100 -1.97 31.63 25.30
CA THR A 1100 -3.22 32.23 24.81
C THR A 1100 -3.70 33.34 25.74
N GLY A 1101 -3.86 34.56 25.21
CA GLY A 1101 -4.51 35.69 25.89
C GLY A 1101 -5.91 35.98 25.36
N SER A 1102 -6.68 36.84 26.03
CA SER A 1102 -8.03 37.24 25.58
C SER A 1102 -8.05 38.33 24.50
N ASP A 1103 -6.89 38.86 24.11
CA ASP A 1103 -6.73 39.95 23.12
C ASP A 1103 -6.34 39.43 21.72
N GLN A 1104 -6.38 38.10 21.51
CA GLN A 1104 -6.06 37.48 20.23
C GLN A 1104 -7.28 36.89 19.55
N LEU A 1105 -7.27 36.82 18.22
CA LEU A 1105 -8.35 36.16 17.49
C LEU A 1105 -8.21 34.63 17.49
N LEU A 1106 -6.99 34.12 17.27
CA LEU A 1106 -6.72 32.71 17.02
C LEU A 1106 -5.95 32.10 18.18
N ARG A 1107 -6.23 30.83 18.45
CA ARG A 1107 -5.40 29.97 19.30
C ARG A 1107 -5.26 28.58 18.67
N PRO A 1108 -4.10 27.91 18.83
CA PRO A 1108 -3.94 26.52 18.46
C PRO A 1108 -5.05 25.65 19.06
N LEU A 1109 -5.63 24.78 18.24
CA LEU A 1109 -6.62 23.80 18.66
C LEU A 1109 -6.06 22.97 19.82
N GLY A 1110 -6.88 22.67 20.84
CA GLY A 1110 -6.48 21.87 22.01
C GLY A 1110 -5.46 22.52 22.98
N GLN A 1111 -4.94 23.70 22.69
CA GLN A 1111 -4.13 24.45 23.66
C GLN A 1111 -5.01 24.98 24.81
N TYR A 1112 -4.47 24.87 26.04
CA TYR A 1112 -5.09 25.43 27.23
C TYR A 1112 -5.24 26.96 27.12
N ALA A 1113 -6.41 27.44 27.52
CA ALA A 1113 -6.76 28.85 27.64
C ALA A 1113 -7.71 29.01 28.83
N ASP A 1114 -7.65 30.12 29.55
CA ASP A 1114 -8.62 30.41 30.61
C ASP A 1114 -10.03 30.66 30.03
N GLU A 1115 -11.08 30.62 30.87
CA GLU A 1115 -12.48 30.76 30.42
C GLU A 1115 -12.73 32.05 29.61
N LYS A 1116 -12.04 33.14 29.98
CA LYS A 1116 -12.17 34.42 29.29
C LYS A 1116 -11.56 34.36 27.90
N ALA A 1117 -10.37 33.80 27.76
CA ALA A 1117 -9.72 33.60 26.48
C ALA A 1117 -10.49 32.57 25.63
N GLN A 1118 -11.01 31.49 26.21
CA GLN A 1118 -11.82 30.50 25.47
C GLN A 1118 -13.08 31.11 24.84
N SER A 1119 -13.71 32.07 25.51
CA SER A 1119 -14.93 32.74 25.03
C SER A 1119 -14.68 33.92 24.07
N MET A 1120 -13.43 34.37 23.93
CA MET A 1120 -13.03 35.51 23.08
C MET A 1120 -12.04 35.13 21.97
N THR A 1121 -11.74 33.85 21.78
CA THR A 1121 -10.76 33.36 20.79
C THR A 1121 -11.34 32.20 19.99
N TRP A 1122 -10.81 32.01 18.78
CA TRP A 1122 -11.08 30.87 17.92
C TRP A 1122 -9.98 29.83 18.00
N ALA A 1123 -10.36 28.61 18.39
CA ALA A 1123 -9.49 27.46 18.26
C ALA A 1123 -9.43 27.00 16.80
N ILE A 1124 -8.24 27.00 16.20
CA ILE A 1124 -8.03 26.56 14.82
C ILE A 1124 -6.88 25.57 14.71
N PRO A 1125 -6.92 24.63 13.76
CA PRO A 1125 -5.88 23.61 13.61
C PRO A 1125 -4.51 24.21 13.31
N SER A 1126 -3.48 23.56 13.84
CA SER A 1126 -2.07 23.79 13.51
C SER A 1126 -1.52 22.73 12.53
N SER A 1127 -2.28 21.65 12.35
CA SER A 1127 -1.95 20.47 11.56
C SER A 1127 -3.23 19.87 10.97
N MET A 1128 -3.13 19.22 9.80
CA MET A 1128 -4.28 18.55 9.18
C MET A 1128 -4.54 17.16 9.78
N ARG A 1129 -3.54 16.57 10.43
CA ARG A 1129 -3.58 15.19 10.96
C ARG A 1129 -3.59 15.10 12.48
N GLY A 1130 -3.10 16.12 13.17
CA GLY A 1130 -2.99 16.14 14.63
C GLY A 1130 -4.36 16.19 15.30
N VAL A 1131 -4.57 15.39 16.34
CA VAL A 1131 -5.58 15.71 17.36
C VAL A 1131 -4.84 16.62 18.33
N ASP A 1132 -4.91 17.94 18.13
CA ASP A 1132 -4.10 18.92 18.88
C ASP A 1132 -4.47 18.99 20.40
N ALA A 1133 -5.28 18.05 20.90
CA ALA A 1133 -5.64 17.91 22.31
C ALA A 1133 -4.83 16.80 22.99
N GLU A 1134 -4.00 17.16 23.95
CA GLU A 1134 -3.54 16.23 24.98
C GLU A 1134 -4.67 16.10 26.02
N CYS A 1135 -5.14 14.87 26.27
CA CYS A 1135 -6.00 14.61 27.43
C CYS A 1135 -5.18 14.89 28.69
N GLN A 1136 -5.46 16.00 29.37
CA GLN A 1136 -5.02 16.16 30.75
C GLN A 1136 -5.87 15.25 31.63
N ILE A 1137 -5.24 14.24 32.22
CA ILE A 1137 -5.84 13.45 33.30
C ILE A 1137 -5.89 14.38 34.52
N GLU A 1138 -7.06 14.91 34.82
CA GLU A 1138 -7.27 15.68 36.05
C GLU A 1138 -7.63 14.70 37.17
N VAL A 1139 -6.77 14.59 38.18
CA VAL A 1139 -7.10 13.83 39.40
C VAL A 1139 -8.15 14.65 40.15
N THR A 1140 -9.41 14.24 40.00
CA THR A 1140 -10.53 14.86 40.70
C THR A 1140 -10.30 14.83 42.21
N SER A 1141 -10.38 15.99 42.84
CA SER A 1141 -10.36 16.15 44.29
C SER A 1141 -11.65 15.70 44.97
N GLN A 1142 -12.66 15.20 44.22
CA GLN A 1142 -13.87 14.62 44.82
C GLN A 1142 -13.56 13.41 45.71
N TYR A 1143 -12.45 12.70 45.45
CA TYR A 1143 -11.96 11.65 46.35
C TYR A 1143 -11.59 12.19 47.75
N ALA A 1144 -11.05 13.42 47.83
CA ALA A 1144 -10.68 14.05 49.10
C ALA A 1144 -11.89 14.63 49.87
N ILE A 1145 -13.07 14.77 49.23
CA ILE A 1145 -14.29 15.26 49.88
C ILE A 1145 -15.06 14.10 50.56
N GLN A 1146 -14.87 12.85 50.11
CA GLN A 1146 -15.51 11.68 50.73
C GLN A 1146 -14.76 11.14 51.97
N GLU A 1147 -13.46 11.39 52.12
CA GLU A 1147 -12.73 11.02 53.35
C GLU A 1147 -12.87 12.06 54.49
N GLY A 1148 -13.61 13.16 54.26
CA GLY A 1148 -13.98 14.14 55.28
C GLY A 1148 -15.31 13.88 56.00
N GLN A 1149 -15.99 12.77 55.66
CA GLN A 1149 -17.20 12.29 56.35
C GLN A 1149 -17.08 10.80 56.72
N SER A 1150 -15.97 10.42 57.37
CA SER A 1150 -15.91 9.29 58.31
C SER A 1150 -14.65 9.36 59.16
#